data_AF-A0AAU1H7D5-F1
#
_entry.id   AF-A0AAU1H7D5-F1
#
_cell.length_a   1.000
_cell.length_b   1.000
_cell.length_c   1.000
_cell.angle_alpha   90.00
_cell.angle_beta   90.00
_cell.angle_gamma   90.00
#
_symmetry.space_group_name_H-M   'P 1'
#
loop_
_entity.id
_entity.type
_entity.pdbx_description
1 polymer ?
#
loop_
_entity_poly.entity_id
_entity_poly.type
_entity_poly.pdbx_seq_one_letter_code
_entity_poly.pdbx_strand_id
1 'polypeptide(L)'
;MSGLSGRSRPRRTWLRWLTVLGLVISGGALGGPAASAHPGHPEHEAAAAAIPAGDYQQVQLALGAAELGEAMSLAVLPDRAVVHTARDGTVRYTDAAGNTKTAGKLDVYTHDEEGLQGIAADPGFSSNRYLYLYYSPKLSTPGGDAPVTGSAATFEAWKGHLNLSRFTLKADGTLDLASEKVVLEVPNDRGQCCHVGGDIDFDAAGNLYLTTGDDTNPFESSGYSPIDERTDRNPQFDAQRSSGNTNDLRGKVLRIKPTAAGGYTVPAGNLFAPGTARTRPEIYAMGFRNPFRMSVDKATGAVYLGDYGPDAGVTDGSRGPSGQVEFNRITAPGNYGWPYCTGTNTATETYGEYTFPSGPSAGKYNCGSGPANNSFRNTGLPTLPAAKPAWIRYAGDAGSPSEFGSGSESPMGGPVYRYDAALNSNVKFPQSLDGRFFAGEYGRKWIKAIEVKSDGTPGVIEAFPWTGTQVMDQAFGPDGALYVLDYGTGGNNQALYRVEYIGAANRNPVAKAAADKVSGPTPLTVAFSSAGSSDPEGRALTYAWDFGDGTSSTAASPSHTYTTNGTFRPTLTVKDPEGLTGSASLVVTAGNTAPTVTLQSPKDGQLFSFSDTVPFQVSVSDPEDGTIDCSKVKVTYLLGHDEHRHQITQTTGCSGNLTVPADGEHDSAANIYGVFDAEYTDAAGLTTHSARILQPRHRQGEHFGAQNGIQIAAHGTAEGGSTVGFTDNNDWVSFTPYNLANATRFTARVSSGGAGGTIEVRAGSATGTLLGSAAVAPTGGWENFVDVSANLTNVPTASTELFLVFKGATGQGNLFDLDAFTLATGSTGSSQTVEGESFSSGQGVQAADHAPASGGRTLGYIENGDWAGYAAVPTAGTKTFSAKVSSAGAGGTVQIRSGSATGAVLGSVAVANTGGWETFTTVSTTLTGTASSGALFLTFTGGAGSLFDIDTLTLTK
;
A
#
# COMPACT_ATOMS: atom_id res chain seq x y z
N MET A 1 5.70 -31.86 59.53
CA MET A 1 4.79 -31.52 60.64
C MET A 1 4.75 -30.00 60.75
N SER A 2 3.55 -29.40 60.59
CA SER A 2 3.03 -28.19 61.25
C SER A 2 4.05 -27.17 61.81
N GLY A 3 4.08 -25.88 61.45
CA GLY A 3 3.07 -25.00 60.88
C GLY A 3 3.07 -23.67 61.68
N LEU A 4 2.85 -22.54 60.99
CA LEU A 4 2.32 -21.26 61.49
C LEU A 4 3.14 -20.54 62.58
N SER A 5 3.18 -19.22 62.77
CA SER A 5 2.71 -18.00 62.12
C SER A 5 3.22 -16.86 63.02
N GLY A 6 3.18 -15.59 62.57
CA GLY A 6 3.08 -14.47 63.52
C GLY A 6 4.07 -13.32 63.34
N ARG A 7 3.56 -12.26 62.70
CA ARG A 7 4.13 -10.91 62.53
C ARG A 7 4.42 -10.19 63.86
N SER A 8 5.39 -9.27 63.88
CA SER A 8 5.15 -7.82 64.00
C SER A 8 6.45 -6.99 64.03
N ARG A 9 6.35 -5.77 63.47
CA ARG A 9 7.41 -4.78 63.17
C ARG A 9 7.96 -4.08 64.43
N PRO A 10 9.18 -3.50 64.37
CA PRO A 10 9.58 -2.40 65.26
C PRO A 10 9.77 -1.08 64.51
N ARG A 11 9.70 0.04 65.24
CA ARG A 11 10.14 1.38 64.83
C ARG A 11 11.16 1.88 65.85
N ARG A 12 12.31 2.35 65.33
CA ARG A 12 13.10 3.56 65.71
C ARG A 12 13.68 3.59 67.14
N THR A 13 14.88 4.10 67.45
CA THR A 13 15.94 4.88 66.76
C THR A 13 17.07 5.13 67.79
N TRP A 14 18.19 5.69 67.30
CA TRP A 14 19.27 6.44 68.01
C TRP A 14 20.44 5.63 68.60
N LEU A 15 21.68 6.13 68.68
CA LEU A 15 22.57 7.01 67.90
C LEU A 15 23.88 7.13 68.74
N ARG A 16 25.00 7.52 68.10
CA ARG A 16 26.29 8.04 68.66
C ARG A 16 27.37 6.98 68.95
N TRP A 17 28.68 7.16 68.70
CA TRP A 17 29.61 8.32 68.73
C TRP A 17 30.76 8.11 67.68
N LEU A 18 31.25 9.09 66.89
CA LEU A 18 32.31 10.12 67.13
C LEU A 18 33.68 9.49 67.58
N THR A 19 34.91 9.76 67.07
CA THR A 19 35.50 10.69 66.07
C THR A 19 37.03 10.45 65.94
N VAL A 20 37.63 10.79 64.77
CA VAL A 20 38.94 11.49 64.56
C VAL A 20 40.25 10.67 64.75
N LEU A 21 41.34 10.72 63.95
CA LEU A 21 42.04 11.74 63.13
C LEU A 21 43.01 11.05 62.12
N GLY A 22 43.40 11.72 61.02
CA GLY A 22 44.74 11.54 60.42
C GLY A 22 44.82 11.47 58.89
N LEU A 23 44.99 12.62 58.24
CA LEU A 23 45.26 12.82 56.81
C LEU A 23 46.80 12.75 56.56
N VAL A 24 47.28 12.09 55.49
CA VAL A 24 48.21 12.63 54.44
C VAL A 24 48.40 11.59 53.31
N ILE A 25 48.00 12.06 52.13
CA ILE A 25 48.26 11.75 50.70
C ILE A 25 49.47 10.85 50.33
N SER A 26 49.22 9.82 49.51
CA SER A 26 49.92 9.56 48.22
C SER A 26 49.28 8.36 47.48
N GLY A 27 49.15 8.48 46.16
CA GLY A 27 48.30 7.64 45.30
C GLY A 27 48.73 6.20 45.05
N GLY A 28 47.84 5.48 44.35
CA GLY A 28 48.04 4.11 43.88
C GLY A 28 46.72 3.35 43.87
N ALA A 29 46.12 3.21 42.69
CA ALA A 29 44.92 2.41 42.48
C ALA A 29 45.27 0.91 42.64
N LEU A 30 44.68 0.24 43.63
CA LEU A 30 44.65 -1.21 43.76
C LEU A 30 43.28 -1.64 44.31
N GLY A 31 42.73 -2.67 43.68
CA GLY A 31 41.36 -3.14 43.83
C GLY A 31 41.02 -3.73 45.20
N GLY A 32 39.72 -3.68 45.49
CA GLY A 32 39.03 -4.39 46.57
C GLY A 32 37.98 -5.37 46.03
N PRO A 33 37.48 -6.30 46.86
CA PRO A 33 37.41 -7.71 46.52
C PRO A 33 36.12 -8.17 45.83
N ALA A 34 36.28 -9.26 45.09
CA ALA A 34 35.25 -10.01 44.39
C ALA A 34 34.13 -10.48 45.34
N ALA A 35 32.89 -10.18 44.94
CA ALA A 35 31.73 -10.94 45.38
C ALA A 35 31.73 -12.29 44.65
N SER A 36 31.58 -13.37 45.42
CA SER A 36 31.68 -14.74 44.94
C SER A 36 30.63 -15.08 43.89
N ALA A 37 31.11 -15.49 42.72
CA ALA A 37 30.32 -16.06 41.64
C ALA A 37 29.69 -17.40 42.08
N HIS A 38 28.43 -17.59 41.73
CA HIS A 38 27.81 -18.90 41.64
C HIS A 38 28.58 -19.76 40.61
N PRO A 39 28.76 -21.07 40.84
CA PRO A 39 29.54 -21.89 39.93
C PRO A 39 28.72 -22.28 38.69
N GLY A 40 29.26 -21.93 37.52
CA GLY A 40 29.21 -22.75 36.31
C GLY A 40 27.93 -22.74 35.48
N HIS A 41 27.72 -21.70 34.69
CA HIS A 41 27.35 -21.91 33.28
C HIS A 41 28.61 -21.60 32.46
N PRO A 42 29.12 -22.53 31.64
CA PRO A 42 30.20 -22.17 30.72
C PRO A 42 29.68 -21.06 29.80
N GLU A 43 30.50 -20.04 29.58
CA GLU A 43 30.37 -19.14 28.44
C GLU A 43 30.48 -20.00 27.17
N HIS A 44 29.36 -20.57 26.76
CA HIS A 44 29.21 -21.03 25.39
C HIS A 44 28.93 -19.75 24.59
N GLU A 45 29.89 -19.32 23.77
CA GLU A 45 29.51 -18.71 22.50
C GLU A 45 28.46 -19.65 21.88
N ALA A 46 27.21 -19.20 21.79
CA ALA A 46 26.17 -20.02 21.21
C ALA A 46 26.53 -20.23 19.75
N ALA A 47 26.83 -21.47 19.38
CA ALA A 47 27.05 -21.83 17.98
C ALA A 47 25.77 -21.52 17.19
N ALA A 48 25.94 -21.25 15.88
CA ALA A 48 24.84 -21.16 14.93
C ALA A 48 23.81 -22.28 15.19
N ALA A 49 22.55 -21.90 15.41
CA ALA A 49 21.51 -22.87 15.71
C ALA A 49 21.00 -23.41 14.38
N ALA A 50 21.42 -24.60 13.98
CA ALA A 50 20.97 -25.20 12.73
C ALA A 50 19.45 -25.10 12.57
N ILE A 51 19.00 -24.46 11.48
CA ILE A 51 17.59 -24.34 11.07
C ILE A 51 17.41 -25.08 9.74
N PRO A 52 17.45 -26.43 9.71
CA PRO A 52 17.28 -27.17 8.46
C PRO A 52 15.88 -26.92 7.92
N ALA A 53 15.77 -26.53 6.65
CA ALA A 53 14.45 -26.26 6.04
C ALA A 53 13.49 -27.46 6.12
N GLY A 54 14.01 -28.69 6.05
CA GLY A 54 13.23 -29.93 6.18
C GLY A 54 12.65 -30.18 7.57
N ASP A 55 13.09 -29.44 8.59
CA ASP A 55 12.56 -29.55 9.94
C ASP A 55 11.30 -28.71 10.17
N TYR A 56 10.92 -27.88 9.19
CA TYR A 56 9.79 -26.97 9.28
C TYR A 56 8.79 -27.23 8.18
N GLN A 57 7.51 -26.98 8.47
CA GLN A 57 6.45 -26.96 7.48
C GLN A 57 5.62 -25.68 7.59
N GLN A 58 5.19 -25.15 6.46
CA GLN A 58 4.27 -24.01 6.38
C GLN A 58 2.86 -24.53 6.11
N VAL A 59 1.97 -24.40 7.09
CA VAL A 59 0.55 -24.72 6.96
C VAL A 59 -0.19 -23.45 6.54
N GLN A 60 -0.79 -23.47 5.36
CA GLN A 60 -1.62 -22.36 4.86
C GLN A 60 -2.98 -22.39 5.57
N LEU A 61 -3.33 -21.33 6.28
CA LEU A 61 -4.61 -21.17 7.00
C LEU A 61 -5.63 -20.36 6.22
N ALA A 62 -5.20 -19.42 5.39
CA ALA A 62 -6.07 -18.60 4.54
C ALA A 62 -5.30 -18.15 3.29
N LEU A 63 -6.00 -17.88 2.18
CA LEU A 63 -5.39 -17.45 0.91
C LEU A 63 -6.27 -16.49 0.11
N GLY A 64 -5.63 -15.47 -0.46
CA GLY A 64 -6.20 -14.53 -1.42
C GLY A 64 -7.04 -13.41 -0.79
N ALA A 65 -7.37 -12.42 -1.61
CA ALA A 65 -8.07 -11.20 -1.24
C ALA A 65 -9.44 -11.46 -0.61
N ALA A 66 -10.14 -12.51 -1.05
CA ALA A 66 -11.45 -12.85 -0.52
C ALA A 66 -11.42 -13.15 0.99
N GLU A 67 -10.36 -13.83 1.46
CA GLU A 67 -10.18 -14.19 2.86
C GLU A 67 -9.36 -13.15 3.64
N LEU A 68 -8.32 -12.58 3.01
CA LEU A 68 -7.36 -11.73 3.69
C LEU A 68 -7.63 -10.23 3.53
N GLY A 69 -8.14 -9.79 2.39
CA GLY A 69 -8.18 -8.38 2.00
C GLY A 69 -6.77 -7.80 1.77
N GLU A 70 -6.62 -6.50 2.03
CA GLU A 70 -5.33 -5.80 2.17
C GLU A 70 -4.87 -5.92 3.63
N ALA A 71 -4.28 -7.07 3.98
CA ALA A 71 -4.08 -7.44 5.38
C ALA A 71 -2.97 -6.61 6.04
N MET A 72 -3.20 -6.13 7.26
CA MET A 72 -2.25 -5.26 7.97
C MET A 72 -1.62 -5.91 9.20
N SER A 73 -2.40 -6.40 10.16
CA SER A 73 -1.86 -6.93 11.41
C SER A 73 -2.65 -8.15 11.88
N LEU A 74 -2.03 -9.01 12.69
CA LEU A 74 -2.63 -10.24 13.22
C LEU A 74 -2.51 -10.32 14.75
N ALA A 75 -3.48 -10.98 15.39
CA ALA A 75 -3.35 -11.48 16.75
C ALA A 75 -3.76 -12.95 16.82
N VAL A 76 -2.90 -13.78 17.43
CA VAL A 76 -3.17 -15.21 17.67
C VAL A 76 -3.87 -15.36 19.03
N LEU A 77 -5.04 -15.98 19.01
CA LEU A 77 -5.88 -16.19 20.19
C LEU A 77 -5.51 -17.49 20.93
N PRO A 78 -5.90 -17.65 22.22
CA PRO A 78 -5.57 -18.83 23.03
C PRO A 78 -6.08 -20.16 22.46
N ASP A 79 -7.15 -20.15 21.66
CA ASP A 79 -7.72 -21.30 20.98
C ASP A 79 -7.07 -21.58 19.60
N ARG A 80 -5.99 -20.84 19.28
CA ARG A 80 -5.24 -20.87 18.01
C ARG A 80 -6.00 -20.27 16.82
N ALA A 81 -7.15 -19.65 17.04
CA ALA A 81 -7.73 -18.79 16.03
C ALA A 81 -6.86 -17.54 15.83
N VAL A 82 -6.90 -16.98 14.63
CA VAL A 82 -6.23 -15.73 14.29
C VAL A 82 -7.29 -14.70 13.96
N VAL A 83 -7.16 -13.52 14.54
CA VAL A 83 -7.89 -12.33 14.09
C VAL A 83 -6.92 -11.42 13.37
N HIS A 84 -7.30 -10.91 12.21
CA HIS A 84 -6.45 -9.99 11.46
C HIS A 84 -7.25 -8.83 10.90
N THR A 85 -6.56 -7.74 10.61
CA THR A 85 -7.12 -6.51 10.05
C THR A 85 -6.86 -6.45 8.55
N ALA A 86 -7.80 -5.89 7.80
CA ALA A 86 -7.58 -5.38 6.46
C ALA A 86 -7.77 -3.85 6.45
N ARG A 87 -6.97 -3.14 5.64
CA ARG A 87 -6.91 -1.68 5.66
C ARG A 87 -8.26 -1.00 5.41
N ASP A 88 -9.13 -1.63 4.63
CA ASP A 88 -10.50 -1.17 4.33
C ASP A 88 -11.48 -1.17 5.53
N GLY A 89 -11.00 -1.47 6.74
CA GLY A 89 -11.80 -1.51 7.95
C GLY A 89 -12.31 -2.90 8.32
N THR A 90 -12.03 -3.93 7.51
CA THR A 90 -12.51 -5.29 7.78
C THR A 90 -11.66 -5.99 8.83
N VAL A 91 -12.31 -6.59 9.83
CA VAL A 91 -11.69 -7.53 10.77
C VAL A 91 -12.10 -8.93 10.36
N ARG A 92 -11.12 -9.82 10.21
CA ARG A 92 -11.31 -11.23 9.83
C ARG A 92 -10.99 -12.13 11.02
N TYR A 93 -11.61 -13.29 11.03
CA TYR A 93 -11.41 -14.35 12.00
C TYR A 93 -11.17 -15.66 11.25
N THR A 94 -10.00 -16.25 11.43
CA THR A 94 -9.61 -17.56 10.91
C THR A 94 -9.49 -18.53 12.07
N ASP A 95 -10.30 -19.58 12.09
CA ASP A 95 -10.22 -20.59 13.16
C ASP A 95 -8.94 -21.46 13.03
N ALA A 96 -8.70 -22.33 14.02
CA ALA A 96 -7.52 -23.19 14.03
C ALA A 96 -7.45 -24.21 12.87
N ALA A 97 -8.58 -24.44 12.18
CA ALA A 97 -8.69 -25.31 11.02
C ALA A 97 -8.52 -24.56 9.68
N GLY A 98 -8.40 -23.23 9.71
CA GLY A 98 -8.24 -22.40 8.51
C GLY A 98 -9.56 -21.86 7.94
N ASN A 99 -10.68 -21.93 8.66
CA ASN A 99 -11.92 -21.34 8.17
C ASN A 99 -11.96 -19.84 8.45
N THR A 100 -11.87 -19.02 7.40
CA THR A 100 -11.78 -17.55 7.52
C THR A 100 -13.11 -16.85 7.24
N LYS A 101 -13.61 -16.04 8.17
CA LYS A 101 -14.81 -15.22 8.00
C LYS A 101 -14.60 -13.77 8.39
N THR A 102 -15.50 -12.89 7.96
CA THR A 102 -15.57 -11.53 8.48
C THR A 102 -16.09 -11.55 9.93
N ALA A 103 -15.30 -11.00 10.85
CA ALA A 103 -15.68 -10.80 12.24
C ALA A 103 -16.46 -9.48 12.41
N GLY A 104 -16.09 -8.43 11.69
CA GLY A 104 -16.74 -7.12 11.70
C GLY A 104 -16.13 -6.19 10.65
N LYS A 105 -16.75 -5.02 10.44
CA LYS A 105 -16.22 -3.98 9.56
C LYS A 105 -16.44 -2.61 10.20
N LEU A 106 -15.37 -1.83 10.30
CA LEU A 106 -15.37 -0.46 10.81
C LEU A 106 -15.53 0.52 9.63
N ASP A 107 -16.24 1.63 9.85
CA ASP A 107 -16.26 2.74 8.88
C ASP A 107 -14.99 3.58 9.06
N VAL A 108 -14.07 3.45 8.12
CA VAL A 108 -12.73 4.04 8.19
C VAL A 108 -12.51 5.03 7.07
N TYR A 109 -11.66 6.02 7.33
CA TYR A 109 -11.11 6.89 6.30
C TYR A 109 -9.96 6.17 5.60
N THR A 110 -10.03 6.09 4.27
CA THR A 110 -9.04 5.42 3.42
C THR A 110 -8.52 6.42 2.38
N HIS A 111 -7.34 6.98 2.65
CA HIS A 111 -6.55 7.79 1.73
C HIS A 111 -5.09 7.43 1.98
N ASP A 112 -4.34 7.17 0.91
CA ASP A 112 -2.96 6.65 0.95
C ASP A 112 -2.84 5.44 1.90
N GLU A 113 -2.07 5.56 2.99
CA GLU A 113 -1.84 4.51 3.99
C GLU A 113 -2.92 4.42 5.09
N GLU A 114 -3.83 5.40 5.20
CA GLU A 114 -4.84 5.41 6.25
C GLU A 114 -5.88 4.28 6.08
N GLY A 115 -6.49 3.91 7.21
CA GLY A 115 -7.44 2.80 7.30
C GLY A 115 -7.40 2.12 8.65
N LEU A 116 -7.70 0.84 8.70
CA LEU A 116 -7.53 -0.02 9.87
C LEU A 116 -6.12 -0.64 9.89
N GLN A 117 -5.36 -0.36 10.94
CA GLN A 117 -3.95 -0.74 11.09
C GLN A 117 -3.79 -1.94 12.04
N GLY A 118 -3.36 -1.72 13.28
CA GLY A 118 -3.00 -2.77 14.24
C GLY A 118 -4.18 -3.43 14.94
N ILE A 119 -3.93 -4.66 15.40
CA ILE A 119 -4.82 -5.44 16.26
C ILE A 119 -4.03 -6.15 17.36
N ALA A 120 -4.55 -6.14 18.59
CA ALA A 120 -4.00 -6.97 19.67
C ALA A 120 -5.09 -7.57 20.54
N ALA A 121 -4.88 -8.80 20.99
CA ALA A 121 -5.70 -9.41 22.03
C ALA A 121 -5.20 -8.99 23.42
N ASP A 122 -6.13 -8.63 24.30
CA ASP A 122 -5.79 -8.32 25.70
C ASP A 122 -5.10 -9.53 26.37
N PRO A 123 -4.09 -9.35 27.24
CA PRO A 123 -3.46 -10.47 27.94
C PRO A 123 -4.44 -11.33 28.76
N GLY A 124 -5.59 -10.77 29.18
CA GLY A 124 -6.70 -11.45 29.82
C GLY A 124 -7.79 -11.97 28.87
N PHE A 125 -7.50 -12.12 27.57
CA PHE A 125 -8.48 -12.43 26.52
C PHE A 125 -9.35 -13.66 26.81
N SER A 126 -8.78 -14.72 27.40
CA SER A 126 -9.53 -15.93 27.79
C SER A 126 -10.71 -15.64 28.74
N SER A 127 -10.68 -14.51 29.45
CA SER A 127 -11.74 -14.08 30.37
C SER A 127 -12.56 -12.91 29.82
N ASN A 128 -11.92 -11.88 29.30
CA ASN A 128 -12.59 -10.63 28.92
C ASN A 128 -12.96 -10.51 27.44
N ARG A 129 -12.33 -11.33 26.59
CA ARG A 129 -12.50 -11.31 25.12
C ARG A 129 -12.24 -9.95 24.48
N TYR A 130 -11.37 -9.12 25.07
CA TYR A 130 -11.08 -7.79 24.55
C TYR A 130 -10.07 -7.79 23.41
N LEU A 131 -10.41 -7.07 22.34
CA LEU A 131 -9.51 -6.75 21.25
C LEU A 131 -9.26 -5.24 21.23
N TYR A 132 -8.04 -4.85 20.91
CA TYR A 132 -7.65 -3.47 20.67
C TYR A 132 -7.40 -3.29 19.18
N LEU A 133 -7.98 -2.26 18.57
CA LEU A 133 -7.83 -1.90 17.17
C LEU A 133 -7.32 -0.47 17.06
N TYR A 134 -6.40 -0.21 16.13
CA TYR A 134 -5.93 1.14 15.81
C TYR A 134 -6.32 1.50 14.37
N TYR A 135 -7.06 2.59 14.18
CA TYR A 135 -7.65 2.91 12.86
C TYR A 135 -7.95 4.39 12.67
N SER A 136 -8.06 4.82 11.41
CA SER A 136 -8.50 6.17 11.01
C SER A 136 -10.04 6.23 10.94
N PRO A 137 -10.76 6.79 11.94
CA PRO A 137 -12.21 6.96 11.83
C PRO A 137 -12.58 7.92 10.70
N LYS A 138 -13.76 7.72 10.12
CA LYS A 138 -14.33 8.70 9.19
C LYS A 138 -14.77 9.95 9.96
N LEU A 139 -14.23 11.10 9.55
CA LEU A 139 -14.48 12.42 10.15
C LEU A 139 -15.08 13.37 9.10
N SER A 140 -15.15 14.67 9.41
CA SER A 140 -15.51 15.73 8.46
C SER A 140 -14.38 16.13 7.52
N THR A 141 -13.21 15.50 7.65
CA THR A 141 -12.05 15.73 6.77
C THR A 141 -12.42 15.41 5.31
N PRO A 142 -12.06 16.25 4.33
CA PRO A 142 -12.34 15.97 2.93
C PRO A 142 -11.69 14.66 2.45
N GLY A 143 -12.27 14.08 1.40
CA GLY A 143 -11.62 13.02 0.62
C GLY A 143 -10.66 13.60 -0.42
N GLY A 144 -9.65 12.83 -0.81
CA GLY A 144 -8.63 13.22 -1.79
C GLY A 144 -7.45 13.97 -1.17
N ASP A 145 -6.70 14.69 -2.00
CA ASP A 145 -5.43 15.29 -1.58
C ASP A 145 -5.59 16.69 -0.97
N ALA A 146 -4.94 16.90 0.17
CA ALA A 146 -4.78 18.21 0.77
C ALA A 146 -3.90 19.11 -0.10
N PRO A 147 -4.10 20.44 -0.06
CA PRO A 147 -3.19 21.36 -0.73
C PRO A 147 -1.77 21.26 -0.14
N VAL A 148 -0.76 21.23 -1.02
CA VAL A 148 0.65 21.23 -0.61
C VAL A 148 1.12 22.60 -0.10
N THR A 149 0.45 23.67 -0.50
CA THR A 149 0.61 25.04 0.01
C THR A 149 -0.73 25.68 0.32
N GLY A 150 -0.75 26.65 1.23
CA GLY A 150 -1.97 27.26 1.72
C GLY A 150 -1.78 28.05 3.02
N SER A 151 -2.88 28.59 3.52
CA SER A 151 -2.90 29.23 4.84
C SER A 151 -3.17 28.20 5.95
N ALA A 152 -2.92 28.55 7.21
CA ALA A 152 -3.33 27.71 8.34
C ALA A 152 -4.82 27.34 8.29
N ALA A 153 -5.69 28.27 7.88
CA ALA A 153 -7.13 28.00 7.71
C ALA A 153 -7.42 27.00 6.59
N THR A 154 -6.58 26.93 5.56
CA THR A 154 -6.68 25.95 4.47
C THR A 154 -6.42 24.54 5.00
N PHE A 155 -5.40 24.38 5.85
CA PHE A 155 -5.00 23.08 6.39
C PHE A 155 -5.91 22.59 7.54
N GLU A 156 -6.63 23.49 8.21
CA GLU A 156 -7.48 23.14 9.35
C GLU A 156 -8.59 22.15 8.99
N ALA A 157 -9.15 22.24 7.79
CA ALA A 157 -10.15 21.29 7.30
C ALA A 157 -9.62 19.85 7.17
N TRP A 158 -8.29 19.69 7.13
CA TRP A 158 -7.60 18.42 6.94
C TRP A 158 -7.08 17.81 8.25
N LYS A 159 -7.33 18.44 9.39
CA LYS A 159 -7.03 17.84 10.70
C LYS A 159 -7.92 16.63 10.95
N GLY A 160 -7.33 15.59 11.52
CA GLY A 160 -7.98 14.36 11.93
C GLY A 160 -7.27 13.70 13.10
N HIS A 161 -7.58 12.44 13.32
CA HIS A 161 -6.91 11.58 14.29
C HIS A 161 -7.09 10.11 13.92
N LEU A 162 -6.29 9.25 14.54
CA LEU A 162 -6.48 7.80 14.60
C LEU A 162 -6.96 7.42 16.00
N ASN A 163 -7.85 6.43 16.07
CA ASN A 163 -8.38 5.88 17.32
C ASN A 163 -7.66 4.59 17.67
N LEU A 164 -7.13 4.50 18.89
CA LEU A 164 -6.94 3.24 19.59
C LEU A 164 -8.22 2.92 20.36
N SER A 165 -8.98 1.93 19.90
CA SER A 165 -10.25 1.53 20.51
C SER A 165 -10.23 0.10 20.99
N ARG A 166 -10.96 -0.17 22.08
CA ARG A 166 -11.20 -1.52 22.61
C ARG A 166 -12.61 -2.00 22.22
N PHE A 167 -12.69 -3.22 21.73
CA PHE A 167 -13.91 -3.95 21.40
C PHE A 167 -13.97 -5.29 22.14
N THR A 168 -15.13 -5.95 22.09
CA THR A 168 -15.33 -7.31 22.60
C THR A 168 -15.57 -8.27 21.44
N LEU A 169 -14.81 -9.37 21.38
CA LEU A 169 -15.04 -10.46 20.43
C LEU A 169 -15.98 -11.50 21.04
N LYS A 170 -17.14 -11.72 20.44
CA LYS A 170 -18.12 -12.71 20.89
C LYS A 170 -17.54 -14.13 20.75
N ALA A 171 -18.14 -15.09 21.45
CA ALA A 171 -17.69 -16.48 21.45
C ALA A 171 -17.76 -17.14 20.07
N ASP A 172 -18.64 -16.66 19.21
CA ASP A 172 -18.75 -17.10 17.82
C ASP A 172 -17.71 -16.48 16.88
N GLY A 173 -16.80 -15.63 17.37
CA GLY A 173 -15.78 -14.96 16.56
C GLY A 173 -16.28 -13.71 15.83
N THR A 174 -17.47 -13.19 16.15
CA THR A 174 -17.94 -11.89 15.63
C THR A 174 -17.57 -10.74 16.57
N LEU A 175 -17.26 -9.58 16.00
CA LEU A 175 -16.89 -8.37 16.74
C LEU A 175 -18.15 -7.62 17.17
N ASP A 176 -18.28 -7.30 18.46
CA ASP A 176 -19.35 -6.44 18.95
C ASP A 176 -19.00 -4.95 18.73
N LEU A 177 -19.40 -4.40 17.58
CA LEU A 177 -19.12 -3.00 17.23
C LEU A 177 -19.72 -2.00 18.23
N ALA A 178 -20.85 -2.34 18.88
CA ALA A 178 -21.47 -1.47 19.88
C ALA A 178 -20.69 -1.43 21.20
N SER A 179 -19.74 -2.35 21.41
CA SER A 179 -18.94 -2.43 22.63
C SER A 179 -17.75 -1.46 22.66
N GLU A 180 -17.58 -0.67 21.60
CA GLU A 180 -16.45 0.23 21.43
C GLU A 180 -16.19 1.12 22.66
N LYS A 181 -14.92 1.21 23.02
CA LYS A 181 -14.37 2.26 23.88
C LYS A 181 -13.12 2.85 23.23
N VAL A 182 -13.19 4.11 22.81
CA VAL A 182 -12.01 4.87 22.39
C VAL A 182 -11.11 5.09 23.60
N VAL A 183 -9.92 4.51 23.56
CA VAL A 183 -8.94 4.55 24.65
C VAL A 183 -8.02 5.76 24.50
N LEU A 184 -7.52 6.00 23.30
CA LEU A 184 -6.60 7.09 22.98
C LEU A 184 -6.82 7.57 21.55
N GLU A 185 -6.82 8.89 21.35
CA GLU A 185 -6.79 9.52 20.03
C GLU A 185 -5.38 10.04 19.77
N VAL A 186 -4.82 9.69 18.60
CA VAL A 186 -3.53 10.18 18.11
C VAL A 186 -3.82 11.19 16.99
N PRO A 187 -3.45 12.48 17.15
CA PRO A 187 -3.68 13.48 16.10
C PRO A 187 -3.05 13.07 14.77
N ASN A 188 -3.69 13.44 13.65
CA ASN A 188 -3.20 13.22 12.30
C ASN A 188 -3.54 14.41 11.40
N ASP A 189 -2.66 14.76 10.49
CA ASP A 189 -2.94 15.61 9.33
C ASP A 189 -3.32 14.67 8.17
N ARG A 190 -4.43 14.92 7.46
CA ARG A 190 -4.92 14.01 6.41
C ARG A 190 -4.81 14.61 5.01
N GLY A 191 -4.99 13.76 4.00
CA GLY A 191 -4.96 14.17 2.60
C GLY A 191 -3.54 14.28 2.02
N GLN A 192 -2.52 13.85 2.75
CA GLN A 192 -1.22 13.54 2.17
C GLN A 192 -0.71 12.25 2.81
N CYS A 193 0.06 11.51 2.04
CA CYS A 193 0.96 10.48 2.53
C CYS A 193 2.04 11.11 3.45
N CYS A 194 2.61 10.43 4.47
CA CYS A 194 2.67 9.00 4.72
C CYS A 194 2.91 8.69 6.23
N HIS A 195 3.12 7.41 6.54
CA HIS A 195 3.63 6.85 7.79
C HIS A 195 2.61 6.88 8.92
N VAL A 196 1.68 5.94 8.87
CA VAL A 196 0.67 5.77 9.93
C VAL A 196 1.19 4.94 11.12
N GLY A 197 2.20 4.09 10.91
CA GLY A 197 2.66 3.10 11.90
C GLY A 197 1.50 2.19 12.34
N GLY A 198 1.30 2.03 13.65
CA GLY A 198 0.03 1.58 14.19
C GLY A 198 -0.01 0.15 14.71
N ASP A 199 1.13 -0.45 15.03
CA ASP A 199 1.19 -1.78 15.62
C ASP A 199 0.94 -1.78 17.13
N ILE A 200 0.42 -2.87 17.69
CA ILE A 200 -0.01 -2.98 19.09
C ILE A 200 0.50 -4.27 19.71
N ASP A 201 1.14 -4.18 20.88
CA ASP A 201 1.45 -5.37 21.70
C ASP A 201 1.45 -5.05 23.19
N PHE A 202 1.51 -6.07 24.03
CA PHE A 202 1.47 -5.97 25.49
C PHE A 202 2.69 -6.59 26.15
N ASP A 203 3.20 -5.90 27.17
CA ASP A 203 4.16 -6.52 28.10
C ASP A 203 3.48 -7.50 29.08
N ALA A 204 4.29 -8.24 29.84
CA ALA A 204 3.81 -9.18 30.85
C ALA A 204 3.05 -8.52 32.01
N ALA A 205 3.21 -7.20 32.22
CA ALA A 205 2.46 -6.43 33.20
C ALA A 205 1.12 -5.93 32.62
N GLY A 206 0.84 -6.20 31.34
CA GLY A 206 -0.32 -5.77 30.58
C GLY A 206 -0.34 -4.27 30.29
N ASN A 207 0.81 -3.61 30.20
CA ASN A 207 0.91 -2.29 29.57
C ASN A 207 0.81 -2.50 28.06
N LEU A 208 -0.01 -1.68 27.40
CA LEU A 208 -0.15 -1.63 25.95
C LEU A 208 0.92 -0.71 25.39
N TYR A 209 1.60 -1.20 24.36
CA TYR A 209 2.50 -0.43 23.51
C TYR A 209 1.82 -0.18 22.17
N LEU A 210 1.94 1.03 21.64
CA LEU A 210 1.42 1.43 20.33
C LEU A 210 2.52 2.15 19.54
N THR A 211 2.81 1.72 18.30
CA THR A 211 3.63 2.53 17.40
C THR A 211 2.78 3.57 16.70
N THR A 212 3.36 4.75 16.46
CA THR A 212 2.73 5.82 15.69
C THR A 212 3.75 6.35 14.70
N GLY A 213 3.38 6.39 13.42
CA GLY A 213 4.23 7.02 12.41
C GLY A 213 4.23 8.54 12.51
N ASP A 214 5.15 9.17 11.80
CA ASP A 214 5.44 10.59 11.92
C ASP A 214 4.45 11.50 11.19
N ASP A 215 3.54 10.92 10.40
CA ASP A 215 2.55 11.65 9.60
C ASP A 215 3.25 12.71 8.74
N THR A 216 4.36 12.35 8.08
CA THR A 216 5.16 13.32 7.34
C THR A 216 5.42 12.83 5.93
N ASN A 217 5.03 13.66 4.98
CA ASN A 217 5.31 13.52 3.57
C ASN A 217 6.82 13.72 3.31
N PRO A 218 7.52 12.69 2.78
CA PRO A 218 8.97 12.77 2.59
C PRO A 218 9.40 13.38 1.25
N PHE A 219 8.48 13.66 0.33
CA PHE A 219 8.78 13.71 -1.10
C PHE A 219 9.38 15.03 -1.63
N GLU A 220 9.15 16.15 -0.96
CA GLU A 220 9.79 17.44 -1.31
C GLU A 220 11.07 17.72 -0.51
N SER A 221 11.75 16.67 -0.04
CA SER A 221 12.98 16.75 0.75
C SER A 221 14.26 16.31 0.01
N SER A 222 14.11 15.94 -1.27
CA SER A 222 15.13 15.27 -2.11
C SER A 222 15.60 13.93 -1.54
N GLY A 223 14.68 13.18 -0.92
CA GLY A 223 14.97 11.89 -0.27
C GLY A 223 15.64 12.01 1.09
N TYR A 224 15.86 13.21 1.63
CA TYR A 224 16.49 13.39 2.96
C TYR A 224 15.43 13.69 4.03
N SER A 225 15.83 14.26 5.16
CA SER A 225 14.92 14.64 6.24
C SER A 225 13.94 15.77 5.83
N PRO A 226 12.61 15.56 5.91
CA PRO A 226 11.59 16.57 5.64
C PRO A 226 11.42 17.52 6.84
N ILE A 227 12.04 18.70 6.75
CA ILE A 227 12.07 19.73 7.79
C ILE A 227 11.69 21.11 7.22
N ASP A 228 10.59 21.18 6.44
CA ASP A 228 10.21 22.39 5.71
C ASP A 228 9.44 23.40 6.59
N GLU A 229 10.13 24.48 6.94
CA GLU A 229 9.64 25.55 7.82
C GLU A 229 8.97 26.71 7.08
N ARG A 230 8.69 26.59 5.77
CA ARG A 230 7.91 27.61 5.04
C ARG A 230 6.51 27.74 5.67
N THR A 231 6.09 28.97 5.96
CA THR A 231 4.84 29.24 6.69
C THR A 231 3.57 28.99 5.88
N ASP A 232 3.68 29.02 4.55
CA ASP A 232 2.62 28.69 3.59
C ASP A 232 2.65 27.22 3.16
N ARG A 233 3.58 26.41 3.70
CA ARG A 233 3.70 24.98 3.39
C ARG A 233 2.78 24.14 4.28
N ASN A 234 2.20 23.11 3.69
CA ASN A 234 1.44 22.11 4.42
C ASN A 234 2.30 21.53 5.57
N PRO A 235 1.77 21.47 6.83
CA PRO A 235 2.50 20.93 7.97
C PRO A 235 3.07 19.53 7.77
N GLN A 236 2.46 18.70 6.91
CA GLN A 236 2.94 17.34 6.62
C GLN A 236 4.34 17.29 5.96
N PHE A 237 4.98 18.42 5.64
CA PHE A 237 6.36 18.45 5.14
C PHE A 237 7.42 18.75 6.22
N ASP A 238 7.03 18.69 7.49
CA ASP A 238 7.88 19.04 8.64
C ASP A 238 7.77 17.99 9.77
N ALA A 239 8.66 17.01 9.76
CA ALA A 239 8.76 15.97 10.80
C ALA A 239 9.18 16.52 12.17
N GLN A 240 9.65 17.78 12.23
CA GLN A 240 9.99 18.43 13.49
C GLN A 240 8.75 18.67 14.35
N ARG A 241 7.57 18.79 13.74
CA ARG A 241 6.30 19.01 14.45
C ARG A 241 5.80 17.74 15.17
N SER A 242 6.22 16.57 14.70
CA SER A 242 5.77 15.24 15.13
C SER A 242 6.90 14.46 15.80
N SER A 243 7.73 13.73 15.06
CA SER A 243 8.81 12.87 15.60
C SER A 243 9.77 13.64 16.50
N GLY A 244 10.18 14.82 16.04
CA GLY A 244 11.05 15.74 16.76
C GLY A 244 10.37 16.53 17.88
N ASN A 245 9.09 16.29 18.19
CA ASN A 245 8.33 17.05 19.18
C ASN A 245 7.99 16.18 20.40
N THR A 246 8.46 16.59 21.58
CA THR A 246 8.18 15.88 22.86
C THR A 246 6.74 16.03 23.33
N ASN A 247 5.99 16.97 22.77
CA ASN A 247 4.59 17.25 23.10
C ASN A 247 3.60 16.74 22.04
N ASP A 248 4.04 15.85 21.14
CA ASP A 248 3.23 15.22 20.10
C ASP A 248 3.28 13.69 20.24
N LEU A 249 2.23 13.00 19.81
CA LEU A 249 2.12 11.55 19.91
C LEU A 249 2.59 10.80 18.65
N ARG A 250 2.83 11.49 17.53
CA ARG A 250 3.26 10.92 16.26
C ARG A 250 4.78 10.70 16.19
N GLY A 251 5.23 9.66 15.50
CA GLY A 251 6.65 9.26 15.41
C GLY A 251 7.19 8.71 16.73
N LYS A 252 6.41 7.87 17.42
CA LYS A 252 6.66 7.40 18.80
C LYS A 252 6.40 5.90 18.96
N VAL A 253 6.93 5.36 20.05
CA VAL A 253 6.36 4.20 20.73
C VAL A 253 5.71 4.70 22.01
N LEU A 254 4.38 4.61 22.06
CA LEU A 254 3.58 4.99 23.21
C LEU A 254 3.43 3.79 24.15
N ARG A 255 3.37 4.04 25.46
CA ARG A 255 3.13 3.00 26.47
C ARG A 255 2.09 3.48 27.48
N ILE A 256 0.96 2.79 27.53
CA ILE A 256 -0.16 3.10 28.41
C ILE A 256 -0.64 1.84 29.12
N LYS A 257 -1.46 1.99 30.16
CA LYS A 257 -2.14 0.88 30.83
C LYS A 257 -3.64 1.04 30.65
N PRO A 258 -4.26 0.31 29.70
CA PRO A 258 -5.70 0.34 29.50
C PRO A 258 -6.46 -0.04 30.77
N THR A 259 -7.65 0.52 30.93
CA THR A 259 -8.55 0.28 32.06
C THR A 259 -9.80 -0.47 31.60
N ALA A 260 -10.40 -1.25 32.50
CA ALA A 260 -11.65 -1.94 32.21
C ALA A 260 -12.81 -0.99 31.84
N ALA A 261 -12.77 0.27 32.29
CA ALA A 261 -13.78 1.28 31.99
C ALA A 261 -13.68 1.87 30.56
N GLY A 262 -12.59 1.62 29.83
CA GLY A 262 -12.42 2.10 28.45
C GLY A 262 -11.48 3.29 28.26
N GLY A 263 -10.81 3.78 29.32
CA GLY A 263 -9.70 4.75 29.23
C GLY A 263 -8.35 4.10 29.55
N TYR A 264 -7.33 4.90 29.87
CA TYR A 264 -6.01 4.41 30.27
C TYR A 264 -5.42 5.18 31.46
N THR A 265 -4.36 4.62 32.03
CA THR A 265 -3.43 5.30 32.94
C THR A 265 -2.03 5.29 32.34
N VAL A 266 -1.19 6.24 32.73
CA VAL A 266 0.22 6.27 32.31
C VAL A 266 1.07 5.49 33.30
N PRO A 267 1.73 4.39 32.89
CA PRO A 267 2.62 3.63 33.76
C PRO A 267 3.90 4.41 34.07
N ALA A 268 4.53 4.11 35.20
CA ALA A 268 5.84 4.66 35.53
C ALA A 268 6.94 4.12 34.59
N GLY A 269 7.98 4.92 34.37
CA GLY A 269 9.13 4.54 33.53
C GLY A 269 8.98 4.87 32.05
N ASN A 270 7.98 5.69 31.68
CA ASN A 270 7.96 6.37 30.38
C ASN A 270 9.02 7.48 30.34
N LEU A 271 9.33 7.98 29.14
CA LEU A 271 10.38 8.97 28.90
C LEU A 271 10.15 10.26 29.67
N PHE A 272 8.90 10.67 29.81
CA PHE A 272 8.51 11.87 30.54
C PHE A 272 7.54 11.52 31.68
N ALA A 273 7.78 12.08 32.86
CA ALA A 273 6.88 11.91 33.99
C ALA A 273 5.57 12.70 33.77
N PRO A 274 4.42 12.17 34.22
CA PRO A 274 3.15 12.91 34.19
C PRO A 274 3.28 14.31 34.81
N GLY A 275 2.77 15.33 34.10
CA GLY A 275 2.84 16.73 34.51
C GLY A 275 4.12 17.47 34.11
N THR A 276 5.08 16.82 33.44
CA THR A 276 6.25 17.49 32.88
C THR A 276 5.81 18.45 31.76
N ALA A 277 6.11 19.74 31.92
CA ALA A 277 5.69 20.77 30.98
C ALA A 277 6.26 20.52 29.56
N ARG A 278 5.46 20.80 28.52
CA ARG A 278 5.83 20.65 27.10
C ARG A 278 6.20 19.20 26.72
N THR A 279 5.61 18.22 27.38
CA THR A 279 5.84 16.81 27.07
C THR A 279 4.56 15.99 27.18
N ARG A 280 4.52 14.87 26.44
CA ARG A 280 3.48 13.85 26.56
C ARG A 280 3.96 12.66 27.40
N PRO A 281 3.32 12.37 28.54
CA PRO A 281 3.77 11.29 29.42
C PRO A 281 3.51 9.88 28.86
N GLU A 282 2.72 9.74 27.80
CA GLU A 282 2.48 8.49 27.09
C GLU A 282 3.72 7.99 26.33
N ILE A 283 4.67 8.87 26.02
CA ILE A 283 5.85 8.56 25.22
C ILE A 283 6.79 7.64 26.01
N TYR A 284 6.99 6.41 25.53
CA TYR A 284 8.05 5.52 26.01
C TYR A 284 9.33 5.73 25.20
N ALA A 285 9.22 5.74 23.87
CA ALA A 285 10.31 6.09 22.98
C ALA A 285 9.84 7.06 21.89
N MET A 286 10.75 7.88 21.38
CA MET A 286 10.48 8.90 20.37
C MET A 286 11.55 8.95 19.30
N GLY A 287 11.28 9.70 18.23
CA GLY A 287 12.24 9.97 17.18
C GLY A 287 12.33 8.84 16.17
N PHE A 288 11.16 8.37 15.72
CA PHE A 288 11.00 7.38 14.65
C PHE A 288 10.28 8.02 13.46
N ARG A 289 10.51 7.51 12.24
CA ARG A 289 9.82 7.98 11.02
C ARG A 289 8.57 7.16 10.76
N ASN A 290 8.74 5.89 10.46
CA ASN A 290 7.65 4.93 10.27
C ASN A 290 7.93 3.63 11.04
N PRO A 291 7.74 3.65 12.38
CA PRO A 291 7.89 2.48 13.24
C PRO A 291 6.75 1.48 12.96
N PHE A 292 6.83 0.75 11.85
CA PHE A 292 5.67 0.11 11.23
C PHE A 292 5.19 -1.15 11.96
N ARG A 293 6.13 -2.03 12.38
CA ARG A 293 5.82 -3.25 13.14
C ARG A 293 6.75 -3.41 14.33
N MET A 294 6.20 -3.86 15.47
CA MET A 294 6.94 -4.15 16.68
C MET A 294 6.44 -5.39 17.42
N SER A 295 7.26 -5.90 18.34
CA SER A 295 6.79 -6.83 19.37
C SER A 295 7.42 -6.50 20.72
N VAL A 296 6.73 -6.89 21.79
CA VAL A 296 7.23 -6.81 23.15
C VAL A 296 7.60 -8.21 23.63
N ASP A 297 8.89 -8.44 23.86
CA ASP A 297 9.36 -9.69 24.44
C ASP A 297 8.96 -9.74 25.92
N LYS A 298 7.86 -10.44 26.21
CA LYS A 298 7.25 -10.55 27.55
C LYS A 298 8.23 -11.02 28.63
N ALA A 299 9.26 -11.80 28.28
CA ALA A 299 10.24 -12.28 29.25
C ALA A 299 11.18 -11.17 29.74
N THR A 300 11.49 -10.19 28.90
CA THR A 300 12.48 -9.13 29.22
C THR A 300 11.89 -7.72 29.27
N GLY A 301 10.71 -7.50 28.67
CA GLY A 301 10.10 -6.19 28.47
C GLY A 301 10.75 -5.36 27.35
N ALA A 302 11.70 -5.93 26.59
CA ALA A 302 12.31 -5.24 25.45
C ALA A 302 11.33 -5.16 24.27
N VAL A 303 11.28 -4.00 23.61
CA VAL A 303 10.53 -3.81 22.36
C VAL A 303 11.48 -4.02 21.18
N TYR A 304 11.11 -4.86 20.24
CA TYR A 304 11.80 -5.03 18.96
C TYR A 304 10.97 -4.36 17.88
N LEU A 305 11.57 -3.46 17.09
CA LEU A 305 10.88 -2.54 16.21
C LEU A 305 11.59 -2.46 14.86
N GLY A 306 10.84 -2.52 13.75
CA GLY A 306 11.32 -2.07 12.43
C GLY A 306 10.92 -0.61 12.18
N ASP A 307 11.86 0.24 11.76
CA ASP A 307 11.63 1.64 11.41
C ASP A 307 12.20 1.95 10.01
N TYR A 308 11.35 2.48 9.14
CA TYR A 308 11.78 2.90 7.79
C TYR A 308 12.46 4.26 7.86
N GLY A 309 13.62 4.39 7.25
CA GLY A 309 14.29 5.68 7.06
C GLY A 309 13.92 6.34 5.74
N PRO A 310 14.68 7.37 5.33
CA PRO A 310 14.38 8.16 4.13
C PRO A 310 15.05 7.59 2.87
N ASP A 311 14.75 8.18 1.72
CA ASP A 311 14.93 7.55 0.40
C ASP A 311 16.12 8.13 -0.42
N ALA A 312 17.05 8.85 0.22
CA ALA A 312 18.16 9.50 -0.48
C ALA A 312 19.13 8.47 -1.09
N GLY A 313 19.31 8.48 -2.41
CA GLY A 313 20.20 7.54 -3.09
C GLY A 313 21.71 7.69 -2.79
N VAL A 314 22.15 8.83 -2.23
CA VAL A 314 23.55 9.11 -1.92
C VAL A 314 23.71 9.92 -0.64
N THR A 315 24.84 9.78 0.06
CA THR A 315 25.19 10.68 1.18
C THR A 315 25.67 12.04 0.66
N ASP A 316 25.16 13.11 1.27
CA ASP A 316 25.61 14.48 1.06
C ASP A 316 26.09 15.10 2.39
N GLY A 317 27.35 15.56 2.40
CA GLY A 317 27.98 16.11 3.59
C GLY A 317 27.31 17.36 4.16
N SER A 318 26.56 18.11 3.35
CA SER A 318 25.78 19.28 3.76
C SER A 318 24.33 18.95 4.14
N ARG A 319 23.76 17.87 3.58
CA ARG A 319 22.35 17.50 3.75
C ARG A 319 22.13 16.36 4.74
N GLY A 320 22.73 15.19 4.53
CA GLY A 320 22.47 14.00 5.34
C GLY A 320 23.04 12.70 4.73
N PRO A 321 22.92 11.56 5.41
CA PRO A 321 23.27 10.25 4.86
C PRO A 321 22.33 9.85 3.70
N SER A 322 22.78 8.88 2.90
CA SER A 322 21.89 8.08 2.05
C SER A 322 20.84 7.34 2.88
N GLY A 323 19.80 6.86 2.20
CA GLY A 323 18.72 6.08 2.78
C GLY A 323 19.25 4.88 3.55
N GLN A 324 18.73 4.72 4.77
CA GLN A 324 19.10 3.64 5.66
C GLN A 324 17.93 3.39 6.61
N VAL A 325 17.74 2.13 6.97
CA VAL A 325 16.59 1.67 7.75
C VAL A 325 17.05 0.86 8.96
N GLU A 326 16.18 0.66 9.93
CA GLU A 326 16.59 0.23 11.26
C GLU A 326 15.74 -0.91 11.84
N PHE A 327 16.41 -1.89 12.43
CA PHE A 327 15.86 -2.66 13.54
C PHE A 327 16.34 -2.06 14.86
N ASN A 328 15.39 -1.78 15.75
CA ASN A 328 15.62 -1.18 17.05
C ASN A 328 15.24 -2.15 18.17
N ARG A 329 16.08 -2.22 19.21
CA ARG A 329 15.85 -2.99 20.44
C ARG A 329 15.77 -2.04 21.64
N ILE A 330 14.55 -1.69 22.03
CA ILE A 330 14.24 -0.66 23.02
C ILE A 330 14.08 -1.31 24.40
N THR A 331 15.15 -1.28 25.20
CA THR A 331 15.17 -1.81 26.58
C THR A 331 14.90 -0.77 27.65
N ALA A 332 14.89 0.51 27.28
CA ALA A 332 14.66 1.65 28.17
C ALA A 332 14.13 2.85 27.37
N PRO A 333 13.34 3.74 27.98
CA PRO A 333 12.81 4.92 27.31
C PRO A 333 13.93 5.80 26.73
N GLY A 334 13.68 6.46 25.59
CA GLY A 334 14.70 7.29 24.93
C GLY A 334 14.25 7.92 23.61
N ASN A 335 15.14 8.75 23.06
CA ASN A 335 15.04 9.34 21.72
C ASN A 335 15.91 8.54 20.74
N TYR A 336 15.39 8.19 19.57
CA TYR A 336 16.04 7.39 18.54
C TYR A 336 16.41 8.21 17.29
N GLY A 337 16.24 9.52 17.35
CA GLY A 337 17.00 10.46 16.53
C GLY A 337 16.23 11.16 15.42
N TRP A 338 15.28 10.50 14.76
CA TRP A 338 14.53 11.10 13.65
C TRP A 338 13.76 12.35 14.12
N PRO A 339 13.77 13.47 13.36
CA PRO A 339 14.27 13.65 11.99
C PRO A 339 15.71 14.17 11.85
N TYR A 340 16.48 14.19 12.93
CA TYR A 340 17.78 14.88 12.99
C TYR A 340 18.98 13.93 12.92
N CYS A 341 18.81 12.72 13.45
CA CYS A 341 19.84 11.70 13.61
C CYS A 341 19.29 10.35 13.17
N THR A 342 20.15 9.46 12.70
CA THR A 342 19.78 8.08 12.33
C THR A 342 20.99 7.16 12.49
N GLY A 343 20.75 5.84 12.46
CA GLY A 343 21.78 4.82 12.43
C GLY A 343 22.60 4.82 13.70
N THR A 344 23.92 4.90 13.58
CA THR A 344 24.81 4.88 14.74
C THR A 344 25.07 6.27 15.34
N ASN A 345 24.34 7.30 14.90
CA ASN A 345 24.46 8.70 15.35
C ASN A 345 25.87 9.28 15.15
N THR A 346 26.56 8.83 14.10
CA THR A 346 27.83 9.43 13.69
C THR A 346 27.62 10.76 12.96
N ALA A 347 28.66 11.57 12.83
CA ALA A 347 28.56 12.86 12.14
C ALA A 347 28.15 12.72 10.65
N THR A 348 28.49 11.60 10.01
CA THR A 348 28.09 11.28 8.63
C THR A 348 26.63 10.85 8.52
N GLU A 349 26.08 10.23 9.57
CA GLU A 349 24.68 9.78 9.66
C GLU A 349 23.76 10.84 10.27
N THR A 350 24.25 12.08 10.43
CA THR A 350 23.49 13.20 10.99
C THR A 350 23.00 14.12 9.87
N TYR A 351 21.77 14.62 9.97
CA TYR A 351 21.23 15.59 9.02
C TYR A 351 21.76 17.01 9.29
N GLY A 352 21.84 17.82 8.23
CA GLY A 352 22.15 19.25 8.32
C GLY A 352 20.89 20.09 8.48
N GLU A 353 21.02 21.24 9.13
CA GLU A 353 19.99 22.28 9.05
C GLU A 353 19.81 22.75 7.60
N TYR A 354 18.56 22.95 7.18
CA TYR A 354 18.25 23.26 5.80
C TYR A 354 17.06 24.21 5.67
N THR A 355 17.29 25.35 5.03
CA THR A 355 16.22 26.29 4.68
C THR A 355 15.65 25.95 3.31
N PHE A 356 14.39 25.54 3.26
CA PHE A 356 13.72 25.21 2.00
C PHE A 356 13.23 26.44 1.23
N PRO A 357 13.29 26.43 -0.11
CA PRO A 357 13.96 25.44 -0.97
C PRO A 357 15.47 25.72 -1.16
N SER A 358 15.99 26.79 -0.57
CA SER A 358 17.28 27.41 -0.93
C SER A 358 18.55 26.63 -0.54
N GLY A 359 18.51 25.84 0.53
CA GLY A 359 19.56 24.93 0.99
C GLY A 359 20.94 25.53 1.32
N PRO A 360 21.84 24.70 1.87
CA PRO A 360 21.97 24.48 3.33
C PRO A 360 22.14 25.78 4.14
N SER A 361 21.61 25.81 5.36
CA SER A 361 21.56 27.04 6.18
C SER A 361 22.47 27.06 7.40
N ALA A 362 22.81 25.90 7.99
CA ALA A 362 23.74 25.80 9.11
C ALA A 362 24.46 24.42 9.17
N GLY A 363 25.05 24.10 10.33
CA GLY A 363 25.80 22.86 10.56
C GLY A 363 24.91 21.64 10.79
N LYS A 364 25.55 20.50 11.05
CA LYS A 364 24.88 19.25 11.46
C LYS A 364 24.26 19.39 12.86
N TYR A 365 23.14 18.71 13.09
CA TYR A 365 22.52 18.64 14.42
C TYR A 365 23.42 17.92 15.45
N ASN A 366 23.18 18.15 16.75
CA ASN A 366 23.96 17.53 17.81
C ASN A 366 23.23 16.32 18.42
N CYS A 367 23.51 15.13 17.90
CA CYS A 367 22.89 13.89 18.39
C CYS A 367 23.32 13.53 19.83
N GLY A 368 24.56 13.86 20.22
CA GLY A 368 25.15 13.43 21.49
C GLY A 368 24.62 14.17 22.72
N SER A 369 24.35 15.47 22.62
CA SER A 369 23.71 16.24 23.70
C SER A 369 22.22 16.49 23.50
N GLY A 370 21.66 16.01 22.38
CA GLY A 370 20.27 16.24 21.99
C GLY A 370 20.14 17.32 20.91
N PRO A 371 19.46 17.03 19.79
CA PRO A 371 19.27 18.01 18.73
C PRO A 371 18.32 19.13 19.18
N ALA A 372 18.53 20.33 18.66
CA ALA A 372 17.62 21.44 18.84
C ALA A 372 16.46 21.34 17.85
N ASN A 373 15.23 21.56 18.33
CA ASN A 373 14.06 21.71 17.48
C ASN A 373 13.62 23.18 17.50
N ASN A 374 14.07 23.91 16.49
CA ASN A 374 13.84 25.33 16.25
C ASN A 374 12.64 25.62 15.34
N SER A 375 11.93 24.60 14.86
CA SER A 375 10.70 24.80 14.08
C SER A 375 9.69 25.64 14.85
N PHE A 376 9.08 26.60 14.16
CA PHE A 376 7.99 27.40 14.71
C PHE A 376 6.75 26.54 15.05
N ARG A 377 6.69 25.30 14.54
CA ARG A 377 5.64 24.31 14.82
C ARG A 377 5.94 23.46 16.07
N ASN A 378 7.12 23.60 16.69
CA ASN A 378 7.48 22.86 17.90
C ASN A 378 6.73 23.37 19.14
N THR A 379 5.89 22.51 19.72
CA THR A 379 5.21 22.77 21.00
C THR A 379 5.90 22.08 22.20
N GLY A 380 6.88 21.22 21.92
CA GLY A 380 7.66 20.44 22.88
C GLY A 380 8.90 21.16 23.40
N LEU A 381 9.84 20.41 23.96
CA LEU A 381 11.10 20.96 24.46
C LEU A 381 11.93 21.57 23.30
N PRO A 382 12.66 22.67 23.53
CA PRO A 382 13.52 23.28 22.51
C PRO A 382 14.76 22.42 22.20
N THR A 383 15.16 21.56 23.12
CA THR A 383 16.26 20.61 22.95
C THR A 383 15.75 19.22 23.36
N LEU A 384 15.91 18.25 22.47
CA LEU A 384 15.45 16.89 22.70
C LEU A 384 16.41 16.13 23.61
N PRO A 385 15.97 15.00 24.21
CA PRO A 385 16.90 14.05 24.79
C PRO A 385 17.96 13.60 23.76
N ALA A 386 19.15 13.25 24.23
CA ALA A 386 20.21 12.69 23.38
C ALA A 386 19.70 11.48 22.58
N ALA A 387 20.10 11.42 21.32
CA ALA A 387 19.71 10.33 20.42
C ALA A 387 20.49 9.05 20.79
N LYS A 388 19.78 7.93 20.80
CA LYS A 388 20.34 6.58 20.96
C LYS A 388 20.61 5.98 19.57
N PRO A 389 21.71 5.23 19.40
CA PRO A 389 21.99 4.57 18.14
C PRO A 389 21.02 3.41 17.91
N ALA A 390 20.78 3.11 16.63
CA ALA A 390 20.05 1.94 16.17
C ALA A 390 20.73 0.65 16.64
N TRP A 391 19.94 -0.42 16.82
CA TRP A 391 20.47 -1.72 17.20
C TRP A 391 21.11 -2.44 16.01
N ILE A 392 20.39 -2.50 14.89
CA ILE A 392 20.89 -2.91 13.59
C ILE A 392 20.42 -1.87 12.59
N ARG A 393 21.33 -1.20 11.92
CA ARG A 393 21.02 -0.40 10.74
C ARG A 393 21.43 -1.17 9.49
N TYR A 394 20.71 -0.99 8.40
CA TYR A 394 21.13 -1.51 7.11
C TYR A 394 20.67 -0.60 5.98
N ALA A 395 21.23 -0.88 4.80
CA ALA A 395 21.22 -0.05 3.61
C ALA A 395 22.12 1.20 3.67
N GLY A 396 22.09 2.03 2.63
CA GLY A 396 22.98 3.18 2.44
C GLY A 396 24.43 2.83 2.08
N ASP A 397 25.35 3.78 2.28
CA ASP A 397 26.74 3.73 1.77
C ASP A 397 27.64 2.67 2.48
N ALA A 398 27.25 2.18 3.66
CA ALA A 398 27.96 1.14 4.40
C ALA A 398 27.14 0.67 5.62
N GLY A 399 27.33 -0.58 6.09
CA GLY A 399 26.91 -1.03 7.43
C GLY A 399 25.82 -2.10 7.49
N SER A 400 25.29 -2.54 6.33
CA SER A 400 24.38 -3.68 6.26
C SER A 400 25.04 -4.99 6.70
N PRO A 401 24.38 -5.81 7.54
CA PRO A 401 24.76 -7.20 7.69
C PRO A 401 24.75 -7.90 6.34
N SER A 402 25.83 -8.61 6.00
CA SER A 402 25.96 -9.30 4.71
C SER A 402 24.84 -10.31 4.45
N GLU A 403 24.36 -10.92 5.53
CA GLU A 403 23.30 -11.91 5.58
C GLU A 403 21.96 -11.34 5.11
N PHE A 404 21.76 -10.01 5.17
CA PHE A 404 20.54 -9.35 4.69
C PHE A 404 20.51 -9.19 3.16
N GLY A 405 21.62 -9.40 2.47
CA GLY A 405 21.73 -9.20 1.03
C GLY A 405 21.55 -7.72 0.60
N SER A 406 21.21 -7.53 -0.67
CA SER A 406 20.92 -6.23 -1.30
C SER A 406 19.45 -6.14 -1.73
N GLY A 407 19.00 -4.95 -2.13
CA GLY A 407 17.62 -4.69 -2.58
C GLY A 407 16.84 -3.79 -1.63
N SER A 408 15.51 -3.86 -1.69
CA SER A 408 14.54 -3.05 -0.93
C SER A 408 14.89 -2.85 0.55
N GLU A 409 14.50 -1.73 1.15
CA GLU A 409 14.84 -1.33 2.52
C GLU A 409 13.57 -1.27 3.38
N SER A 410 13.02 -2.43 3.71
CA SER A 410 11.67 -2.55 4.28
C SER A 410 11.63 -3.39 5.56
N PRO A 411 12.19 -2.87 6.68
CA PRO A 411 12.30 -3.62 7.92
C PRO A 411 10.93 -3.84 8.55
N MET A 412 10.63 -5.10 8.80
CA MET A 412 9.45 -5.50 9.55
C MET A 412 9.89 -6.00 10.91
N GLY A 413 9.19 -5.58 11.97
CA GLY A 413 9.39 -6.16 13.30
C GLY A 413 9.21 -7.69 13.31
N GLY A 414 9.18 -8.24 14.51
CA GLY A 414 8.93 -9.66 14.65
C GLY A 414 9.07 -10.13 16.08
N PRO A 415 8.67 -11.37 16.38
CA PRO A 415 8.64 -11.85 17.75
C PRO A 415 10.00 -12.41 18.18
N VAL A 416 10.23 -12.46 19.49
CA VAL A 416 11.29 -13.27 20.10
C VAL A 416 10.72 -14.64 20.43
N TYR A 417 11.36 -15.72 19.99
CA TYR A 417 10.95 -17.05 20.39
C TYR A 417 11.31 -17.32 21.84
N ARG A 418 10.36 -17.85 22.61
CA ARG A 418 10.56 -18.25 24.02
C ARG A 418 10.16 -19.71 24.19
N TYR A 419 11.16 -20.56 24.42
CA TYR A 419 10.93 -22.00 24.57
C TYR A 419 10.27 -22.28 25.92
N ASP A 420 9.13 -22.98 25.87
CA ASP A 420 8.46 -23.51 27.07
C ASP A 420 8.57 -25.03 27.10
N ALA A 421 9.34 -25.56 28.06
CA ALA A 421 9.49 -26.99 28.29
C ALA A 421 8.17 -27.65 28.71
N ALA A 422 7.29 -26.93 29.43
CA ALA A 422 6.01 -27.43 29.93
C ALA A 422 4.90 -27.41 28.87
N LEU A 423 5.09 -26.68 27.78
CA LEU A 423 4.14 -26.64 26.67
C LEU A 423 4.05 -28.02 25.99
N ASN A 424 2.89 -28.67 26.10
CA ASN A 424 2.61 -29.93 25.42
C ASN A 424 2.17 -29.68 23.97
N SER A 425 3.15 -29.40 23.11
CA SER A 425 2.97 -29.19 21.68
C SER A 425 4.08 -29.88 20.91
N ASN A 426 3.71 -30.66 19.89
CA ASN A 426 4.64 -31.35 19.01
C ASN A 426 5.11 -30.47 17.84
N VAL A 427 4.58 -29.24 17.72
CA VAL A 427 4.90 -28.29 16.65
C VAL A 427 5.73 -27.09 17.14
N LYS A 428 6.00 -27.01 18.44
CA LYS A 428 6.78 -25.93 19.04
C LYS A 428 8.23 -25.99 18.55
N PHE A 429 8.83 -24.82 18.33
CA PHE A 429 10.22 -24.74 17.89
C PHE A 429 11.20 -25.31 18.94
N PRO A 430 12.40 -25.73 18.54
CA PRO A 430 13.36 -26.35 19.45
C PRO A 430 13.97 -25.33 20.43
N GLN A 431 14.43 -25.82 21.58
CA GLN A 431 15.08 -25.00 22.61
C GLN A 431 16.31 -24.23 22.10
N SER A 432 16.98 -24.73 21.06
CA SER A 432 18.13 -24.06 20.42
C SER A 432 17.80 -22.69 19.84
N LEU A 433 16.52 -22.38 19.62
CA LEU A 433 16.06 -21.07 19.12
C LEU A 433 15.56 -20.14 20.23
N ASP A 434 15.58 -20.57 21.50
CA ASP A 434 15.13 -19.74 22.62
C ASP A 434 15.89 -18.41 22.68
N GLY A 435 15.15 -17.31 22.82
CA GLY A 435 15.68 -15.95 22.89
C GLY A 435 16.07 -15.31 21.56
N ARG A 436 15.91 -16.01 20.43
CA ARG A 436 16.19 -15.43 19.10
C ARG A 436 15.06 -14.53 18.62
N PHE A 437 15.43 -13.41 18.01
CA PHE A 437 14.52 -12.47 17.36
C PHE A 437 14.29 -12.88 15.91
N PHE A 438 13.03 -13.08 15.51
CA PHE A 438 12.65 -13.46 14.15
C PHE A 438 12.32 -12.20 13.37
N ALA A 439 13.35 -11.55 12.83
CA ALA A 439 13.22 -10.35 12.00
C ALA A 439 12.54 -10.68 10.68
N GLY A 440 11.51 -9.92 10.31
CA GLY A 440 10.88 -9.99 8.99
C GLY A 440 11.39 -8.88 8.07
N GLU A 441 11.35 -9.12 6.77
CA GLU A 441 11.66 -8.09 5.78
C GLU A 441 10.68 -8.23 4.61
N TYR A 442 9.98 -7.12 4.33
CA TYR A 442 8.87 -7.11 3.39
C TYR A 442 9.34 -7.19 1.93
N GLY A 443 10.22 -6.29 1.48
CA GLY A 443 10.59 -6.15 0.07
C GLY A 443 11.57 -7.23 -0.43
N ARG A 444 12.49 -7.66 0.43
CA ARG A 444 13.45 -8.75 0.22
C ARG A 444 12.90 -10.13 0.62
N LYS A 445 11.67 -10.17 1.17
CA LYS A 445 10.87 -11.40 1.36
C LYS A 445 11.59 -12.47 2.18
N TRP A 446 12.10 -12.11 3.35
CA TRP A 446 12.78 -13.07 4.21
C TRP A 446 12.36 -12.97 5.67
N ILE A 447 12.57 -14.08 6.38
CA ILE A 447 12.59 -14.13 7.84
C ILE A 447 14.00 -14.57 8.26
N LYS A 448 14.57 -13.91 9.26
CA LYS A 448 15.88 -14.29 9.83
C LYS A 448 15.81 -14.38 11.35
N ALA A 449 16.42 -15.44 11.88
CA ALA A 449 16.55 -15.64 13.32
C ALA A 449 17.88 -15.03 13.79
N ILE A 450 17.80 -13.94 14.54
CA ILE A 450 18.92 -13.15 15.04
C ILE A 450 19.15 -13.50 16.50
N GLU A 451 20.36 -13.94 16.82
CA GLU A 451 20.81 -14.11 18.20
C GLU A 451 20.91 -12.74 18.90
N VAL A 452 20.46 -12.68 20.15
CA VAL A 452 20.71 -11.53 21.04
C VAL A 452 21.73 -11.96 22.07
N LYS A 453 22.94 -11.40 22.00
CA LYS A 453 24.00 -11.72 22.95
C LYS A 453 23.65 -11.26 24.35
N SER A 454 24.39 -11.75 25.34
CA SER A 454 24.19 -11.40 26.76
C SER A 454 24.35 -9.90 27.05
N ASP A 455 25.16 -9.19 26.27
CA ASP A 455 25.30 -7.72 26.33
C ASP A 455 24.21 -6.96 25.57
N GLY A 456 23.31 -7.67 24.89
CA GLY A 456 22.21 -7.13 24.10
C GLY A 456 22.58 -6.76 22.66
N THR A 457 23.82 -6.95 22.21
CA THR A 457 24.23 -6.73 20.81
C THR A 457 23.73 -7.86 19.89
N PRO A 458 23.58 -7.61 18.57
CA PRO A 458 23.21 -8.67 17.64
C PRO A 458 24.34 -9.70 17.51
N GLY A 459 23.98 -10.98 17.52
CA GLY A 459 24.86 -12.11 17.29
C GLY A 459 24.70 -12.72 15.92
N VAL A 460 24.75 -14.05 15.85
CA VAL A 460 24.60 -14.79 14.60
C VAL A 460 23.24 -14.50 13.95
N ILE A 461 23.25 -14.22 12.64
CA ILE A 461 22.05 -13.99 11.82
C ILE A 461 21.83 -15.20 10.92
N GLU A 462 20.75 -15.95 11.16
CA GLU A 462 20.46 -17.18 10.42
C GLU A 462 19.22 -17.03 9.54
N ALA A 463 19.30 -17.55 8.32
CA ALA A 463 18.13 -17.64 7.46
C ALA A 463 17.09 -18.59 8.08
N PHE A 464 15.84 -18.17 8.12
CA PHE A 464 14.72 -19.02 8.48
C PHE A 464 14.02 -19.52 7.19
N PRO A 465 13.61 -20.80 7.10
CA PRO A 465 12.97 -21.34 5.90
C PRO A 465 11.59 -20.71 5.67
N TRP A 466 11.57 -19.65 4.86
CA TRP A 466 10.38 -18.93 4.41
C TRP A 466 10.25 -19.03 2.89
N THR A 467 9.07 -19.45 2.42
CA THR A 467 8.76 -19.53 0.98
C THR A 467 7.54 -18.68 0.57
N GLY A 468 7.08 -17.79 1.43
CA GLY A 468 6.01 -16.84 1.07
C GLY A 468 6.56 -15.58 0.39
N THR A 469 5.75 -14.54 0.33
CA THR A 469 6.09 -13.28 -0.33
C THR A 469 6.47 -12.20 0.68
N GLN A 470 5.70 -11.12 0.76
CA GLN A 470 5.97 -9.94 1.55
C GLN A 470 5.48 -10.11 2.99
N VAL A 471 6.40 -10.35 3.93
CA VAL A 471 6.07 -10.56 5.35
C VAL A 471 5.46 -9.28 5.93
N MET A 472 4.19 -9.33 6.35
CA MET A 472 3.46 -8.17 6.86
C MET A 472 3.41 -8.10 8.39
N ASP A 473 3.18 -9.24 9.04
CA ASP A 473 3.13 -9.34 10.50
C ASP A 473 3.42 -10.78 10.96
N GLN A 474 3.91 -10.96 12.18
CA GLN A 474 4.36 -12.23 12.72
C GLN A 474 4.14 -12.36 14.23
N ALA A 475 3.65 -13.51 14.70
CA ALA A 475 3.55 -13.80 16.13
C ALA A 475 3.73 -15.29 16.45
N PHE A 476 4.34 -15.62 17.59
CA PHE A 476 4.28 -16.98 18.10
C PHE A 476 2.94 -17.26 18.78
N GLY A 477 2.29 -18.35 18.38
CA GLY A 477 1.02 -18.80 18.95
C GLY A 477 1.18 -19.55 20.28
N PRO A 478 0.06 -19.87 20.96
CA PRO A 478 0.08 -20.62 22.22
C PRO A 478 0.56 -22.07 22.08
N ASP A 479 0.68 -22.58 20.85
CA ASP A 479 1.24 -23.89 20.52
C ASP A 479 2.74 -23.85 20.19
N GLY A 480 3.38 -22.67 20.27
CA GLY A 480 4.80 -22.49 20.00
C GLY A 480 5.17 -22.51 18.51
N ALA A 481 4.18 -22.46 17.62
CA ALA A 481 4.36 -22.28 16.17
C ALA A 481 4.42 -20.78 15.82
N LEU A 482 5.12 -20.45 14.73
CA LEU A 482 5.19 -19.07 14.21
C LEU A 482 4.05 -18.82 13.23
N TYR A 483 3.21 -17.83 13.50
CA TYR A 483 2.17 -17.38 12.58
C TYR A 483 2.70 -16.20 11.78
N VAL A 484 2.48 -16.22 10.47
CA VAL A 484 2.98 -15.20 9.53
C VAL A 484 1.84 -14.74 8.65
N LEU A 485 1.56 -13.44 8.67
CA LEU A 485 0.68 -12.78 7.71
C LEU A 485 1.53 -12.31 6.53
N ASP A 486 1.18 -12.80 5.35
CA ASP A 486 1.85 -12.54 4.07
C ASP A 486 0.97 -11.60 3.24
N TYR A 487 1.51 -10.44 2.87
CA TYR A 487 0.78 -9.40 2.15
C TYR A 487 0.49 -9.77 0.68
N GLY A 488 1.20 -10.75 0.12
CA GLY A 488 1.10 -11.07 -1.31
C GLY A 488 1.89 -10.10 -2.17
N THR A 489 1.65 -10.13 -3.48
CA THR A 489 2.25 -9.24 -4.50
C THR A 489 1.18 -8.60 -5.38
N GLY A 490 -0.03 -8.44 -4.84
CA GLY A 490 -1.21 -8.03 -5.61
C GLY A 490 -1.74 -9.08 -6.61
N GLY A 491 -1.15 -10.28 -6.66
CA GLY A 491 -1.53 -11.39 -7.55
C GLY A 491 -2.57 -12.35 -6.95
N ASN A 492 -3.33 -11.90 -5.94
CA ASN A 492 -4.25 -12.72 -5.14
C ASN A 492 -3.54 -13.88 -4.41
N ASN A 493 -2.28 -13.68 -4.02
CA ASN A 493 -1.39 -14.64 -3.37
C ASN A 493 -1.08 -14.30 -1.90
N GLN A 494 -1.72 -13.28 -1.33
CA GLN A 494 -1.65 -13.01 0.11
C GLN A 494 -2.18 -14.18 0.92
N ALA A 495 -1.61 -14.42 2.08
CA ALA A 495 -1.92 -15.62 2.85
C ALA A 495 -1.69 -15.44 4.35
N LEU A 496 -2.31 -16.31 5.13
CA LEU A 496 -1.98 -16.51 6.54
C LEU A 496 -1.35 -17.90 6.68
N TYR A 497 -0.15 -17.97 7.23
CA TYR A 497 0.56 -19.23 7.47
C TYR A 497 0.75 -19.49 8.97
N ARG A 498 0.76 -20.77 9.33
CA ARG A 498 1.32 -21.29 10.58
C ARG A 498 2.52 -22.16 10.26
N VAL A 499 3.70 -21.76 10.73
CA VAL A 499 4.96 -22.47 10.56
C VAL A 499 5.24 -23.33 11.78
N GLU A 500 5.34 -24.63 11.55
CA GLU A 500 5.46 -25.66 12.57
C GLU A 500 6.85 -26.30 12.51
N TYR A 501 7.45 -26.60 13.67
CA TYR A 501 8.64 -27.46 13.74
C TYR A 501 8.21 -28.92 13.85
N ILE A 502 8.70 -29.75 12.92
CA ILE A 502 8.38 -31.17 12.84
C ILE A 502 9.61 -32.08 12.98
N GLY A 503 10.82 -31.52 13.03
CA GLY A 503 12.05 -32.30 13.23
C GLY A 503 12.25 -33.40 12.17
N ALA A 504 12.01 -33.06 10.90
CA ALA A 504 12.01 -33.95 9.75
C ALA A 504 11.00 -35.12 9.82
N ALA A 505 9.96 -35.00 10.66
CA ALA A 505 8.85 -35.93 10.66
C ALA A 505 8.02 -35.79 9.37
N ASN A 506 7.02 -36.66 9.26
CA ASN A 506 6.06 -36.64 8.19
C ASN A 506 5.34 -35.27 8.07
N ARG A 507 5.19 -34.74 6.86
CA ARG A 507 4.59 -33.42 6.65
C ARG A 507 3.08 -33.53 6.42
N ASN A 508 2.36 -32.49 6.80
CA ASN A 508 0.93 -32.38 6.52
C ASN A 508 0.73 -32.34 4.99
N PRO A 509 -0.27 -33.05 4.47
CA PRO A 509 -0.62 -32.92 3.06
C PRO A 509 -1.12 -31.51 2.75
N VAL A 510 -0.88 -31.03 1.54
CA VAL A 510 -1.33 -29.73 1.06
C VAL A 510 -2.66 -29.92 0.34
N ALA A 511 -3.74 -29.36 0.90
CA ALA A 511 -5.04 -29.32 0.24
C ALA A 511 -5.10 -28.17 -0.77
N LYS A 512 -5.69 -28.42 -1.95
CA LYS A 512 -6.08 -27.41 -2.92
C LYS A 512 -7.53 -27.65 -3.30
N ALA A 513 -8.41 -26.74 -2.90
CA ALA A 513 -9.82 -26.73 -3.24
C ALA A 513 -10.08 -25.73 -4.37
N ALA A 514 -10.90 -26.11 -5.35
CA ALA A 514 -11.41 -25.22 -6.38
C ALA A 514 -12.88 -25.54 -6.67
N ALA A 515 -13.59 -24.56 -7.23
CA ALA A 515 -14.96 -24.70 -7.71
C ALA A 515 -15.08 -24.06 -9.10
N ASP A 516 -15.96 -24.59 -9.94
CA ASP A 516 -16.29 -24.01 -11.25
C ASP A 516 -17.02 -22.66 -11.13
N LYS A 517 -17.75 -22.46 -10.03
CA LYS A 517 -18.41 -21.20 -9.66
C LYS A 517 -18.63 -21.14 -8.15
N VAL A 518 -18.68 -19.91 -7.65
CA VAL A 518 -18.82 -19.61 -6.22
C VAL A 518 -20.07 -18.79 -5.90
N SER A 519 -20.88 -18.46 -6.90
CA SER A 519 -22.14 -17.74 -6.72
C SER A 519 -23.14 -18.09 -7.82
N GLY A 520 -24.43 -17.90 -7.55
CA GLY A 520 -25.51 -18.01 -8.53
C GLY A 520 -26.88 -18.31 -7.91
N PRO A 521 -27.96 -18.33 -8.70
CA PRO A 521 -29.30 -18.57 -8.21
C PRO A 521 -29.48 -20.01 -7.71
N THR A 522 -30.37 -20.22 -6.74
CA THR A 522 -30.76 -21.58 -6.33
C THR A 522 -31.75 -22.20 -7.32
N PRO A 523 -31.66 -23.52 -7.60
CA PRO A 523 -30.63 -24.43 -7.10
C PRO A 523 -29.28 -24.21 -7.79
N LEU A 524 -28.22 -24.06 -6.98
CA LEU A 524 -26.86 -23.84 -7.46
C LEU A 524 -26.07 -25.15 -7.40
N THR A 525 -25.90 -25.81 -8.54
CA THR A 525 -25.02 -26.99 -8.67
C THR A 525 -23.59 -26.56 -8.94
N VAL A 526 -22.68 -26.89 -8.03
CA VAL A 526 -21.23 -26.59 -8.09
C VAL A 526 -20.45 -27.87 -8.33
N ALA A 527 -19.45 -27.80 -9.20
CA ALA A 527 -18.45 -28.85 -9.41
C ALA A 527 -17.18 -28.48 -8.63
N PHE A 528 -16.87 -29.27 -7.61
CA PHE A 528 -15.68 -29.10 -6.79
C PHE A 528 -14.51 -29.92 -7.33
N SER A 529 -13.30 -29.44 -7.10
CA SER A 529 -12.06 -30.10 -7.51
C SER A 529 -11.03 -30.06 -6.40
N SER A 530 -10.34 -31.20 -6.20
CA SER A 530 -9.16 -31.31 -5.34
C SER A 530 -7.84 -31.21 -6.12
N ALA A 531 -7.88 -30.82 -7.40
CA ALA A 531 -6.71 -30.81 -8.27
C ALA A 531 -5.60 -29.91 -7.70
N GLY A 532 -4.36 -30.43 -7.70
CA GLY A 532 -3.20 -29.78 -7.09
C GLY A 532 -2.99 -30.12 -5.61
N SER A 533 -3.90 -30.85 -4.96
CA SER A 533 -3.64 -31.39 -3.63
C SER A 533 -2.53 -32.44 -3.68
N SER A 534 -1.61 -32.41 -2.71
CA SER A 534 -0.44 -33.29 -2.72
C SER A 534 0.01 -33.66 -1.31
N ASP A 535 0.61 -34.84 -1.20
CA ASP A 535 1.41 -35.24 -0.05
C ASP A 535 2.87 -34.85 -0.33
N PRO A 536 3.57 -34.12 0.56
CA PRO A 536 4.96 -33.75 0.35
C PRO A 536 5.91 -34.95 0.17
N GLU A 537 5.54 -36.12 0.69
CA GLU A 537 6.25 -37.40 0.52
C GLU A 537 5.76 -38.22 -0.70
N GLY A 538 4.80 -37.68 -1.47
CA GLY A 538 4.29 -38.27 -2.70
C GLY A 538 3.37 -39.48 -2.51
N ARG A 539 2.83 -39.70 -1.30
CA ARG A 539 1.90 -40.80 -1.02
C ARG A 539 0.47 -40.47 -1.45
N ALA A 540 -0.34 -41.52 -1.50
CA ALA A 540 -1.75 -41.43 -1.88
C ALA A 540 -2.58 -40.73 -0.79
N LEU A 541 -3.46 -39.82 -1.21
CA LEU A 541 -4.37 -39.08 -0.33
C LEU A 541 -5.76 -39.69 -0.32
N THR A 542 -6.43 -39.55 0.81
CA THR A 542 -7.89 -39.70 0.94
C THR A 542 -8.56 -38.33 1.07
N TYR A 543 -9.81 -38.21 0.65
CA TYR A 543 -10.52 -36.94 0.52
C TYR A 543 -11.80 -36.96 1.36
N ALA A 544 -12.09 -35.84 2.01
CA ALA A 544 -13.35 -35.57 2.68
C ALA A 544 -13.77 -34.12 2.39
N TRP A 545 -14.96 -33.96 1.83
CA TRP A 545 -15.60 -32.67 1.61
C TRP A 545 -16.74 -32.50 2.62
N ASP A 546 -16.76 -31.37 3.33
CA ASP A 546 -17.94 -30.86 4.03
C ASP A 546 -18.44 -29.66 3.22
N PHE A 547 -19.70 -29.66 2.77
CA PHE A 547 -20.23 -28.58 1.94
C PHE A 547 -20.75 -27.39 2.76
N GLY A 548 -20.74 -27.47 4.09
CA GLY A 548 -21.17 -26.39 4.98
C GLY A 548 -22.69 -26.25 5.13
N ASP A 549 -23.46 -27.15 4.54
CA ASP A 549 -24.93 -27.26 4.68
C ASP A 549 -25.36 -28.52 5.47
N GLY A 550 -24.39 -29.21 6.09
CA GLY A 550 -24.59 -30.47 6.82
C GLY A 550 -24.42 -31.72 5.96
N THR A 551 -24.16 -31.58 4.65
CA THR A 551 -23.86 -32.70 3.75
C THR A 551 -22.36 -32.83 3.47
N SER A 552 -21.92 -34.01 3.03
CA SER A 552 -20.50 -34.33 2.81
C SER A 552 -20.27 -35.33 1.67
N SER A 553 -19.02 -35.46 1.22
CA SER A 553 -18.60 -36.43 0.21
C SER A 553 -17.17 -36.92 0.45
N THR A 554 -16.83 -38.13 0.00
CA THR A 554 -15.46 -38.66 0.02
C THR A 554 -14.86 -38.79 -1.39
N ALA A 555 -15.56 -38.34 -2.43
CA ALA A 555 -14.99 -38.26 -3.78
C ALA A 555 -13.95 -37.14 -3.85
N ALA A 556 -12.90 -37.32 -4.64
CA ALA A 556 -11.85 -36.30 -4.82
C ALA A 556 -12.42 -34.99 -5.40
N SER A 557 -13.22 -35.10 -6.47
CA SER A 557 -13.86 -33.98 -7.17
C SER A 557 -15.38 -34.21 -7.28
N PRO A 558 -16.16 -33.94 -6.20
CA PRO A 558 -17.60 -34.16 -6.20
C PRO A 558 -18.37 -33.02 -6.90
N SER A 559 -19.63 -33.28 -7.23
CA SER A 559 -20.61 -32.23 -7.53
C SER A 559 -21.64 -32.17 -6.42
N HIS A 560 -22.05 -30.96 -6.03
CA HIS A 560 -23.03 -30.72 -4.97
C HIS A 560 -24.00 -29.61 -5.37
N THR A 561 -25.25 -29.69 -4.92
CA THR A 561 -26.31 -28.73 -5.26
C THR A 561 -26.87 -28.07 -4.02
N TYR A 562 -26.66 -26.75 -3.90
CA TYR A 562 -27.27 -25.93 -2.86
C TYR A 562 -28.69 -25.54 -3.29
N THR A 563 -29.69 -25.96 -2.52
CA THR A 563 -31.12 -25.71 -2.81
C THR A 563 -31.73 -24.59 -1.98
N THR A 564 -30.99 -24.07 -1.00
CA THR A 564 -31.41 -22.98 -0.12
C THR A 564 -30.51 -21.78 -0.30
N ASN A 565 -31.08 -20.57 -0.22
CA ASN A 565 -30.30 -19.34 -0.30
C ASN A 565 -29.40 -19.23 0.93
N GLY A 566 -28.16 -18.83 0.74
CA GLY A 566 -27.20 -18.65 1.82
C GLY A 566 -25.75 -18.68 1.36
N THR A 567 -24.86 -18.31 2.26
CA THR A 567 -23.41 -18.44 2.08
C THR A 567 -22.92 -19.69 2.80
N PHE A 568 -22.34 -20.61 2.04
CA PHE A 568 -21.80 -21.89 2.47
C PHE A 568 -20.28 -21.89 2.40
N ARG A 569 -19.65 -22.77 3.18
CA ARG A 569 -18.18 -22.89 3.28
C ARG A 569 -17.72 -24.31 2.98
N PRO A 570 -17.74 -24.73 1.70
CA PRO A 570 -17.26 -26.04 1.35
C PRO A 570 -15.77 -26.15 1.68
N THR A 571 -15.43 -27.18 2.44
CA THR A 571 -14.09 -27.45 2.98
C THR A 571 -13.62 -28.81 2.51
N LEU A 572 -12.52 -28.82 1.76
CA LEU A 572 -11.78 -30.04 1.45
C LEU A 572 -10.82 -30.34 2.58
N THR A 573 -10.84 -31.57 3.09
CA THR A 573 -9.79 -32.14 3.93
C THR A 573 -9.16 -33.31 3.19
N VAL A 574 -7.85 -33.24 2.99
CA VAL A 574 -7.04 -34.36 2.48
C VAL A 574 -6.29 -35.00 3.62
N LYS A 575 -6.12 -36.32 3.55
CA LYS A 575 -5.47 -37.11 4.60
C LYS A 575 -4.48 -38.10 4.00
N ASP A 576 -3.28 -38.14 4.56
CA ASP A 576 -2.23 -39.09 4.18
C ASP A 576 -2.41 -40.46 4.88
N PRO A 577 -1.62 -41.49 4.51
CA PRO A 577 -1.72 -42.83 5.12
C PRO A 577 -1.40 -42.89 6.62
N GLU A 578 -0.62 -41.94 7.13
CA GLU A 578 -0.12 -41.85 8.51
C GLU A 578 -1.08 -41.07 9.42
N GLY A 579 -2.07 -40.42 8.82
CA GLY A 579 -3.17 -39.79 9.48
C GLY A 579 -3.11 -38.27 9.58
N LEU A 580 -2.09 -37.63 9.01
CA LEU A 580 -1.98 -36.17 8.94
C LEU A 580 -2.95 -35.62 7.91
N THR A 581 -3.40 -34.39 8.16
CA THR A 581 -4.44 -33.75 7.36
C THR A 581 -4.03 -32.34 6.95
N GLY A 582 -4.49 -31.94 5.77
CA GLY A 582 -4.51 -30.55 5.32
C GLY A 582 -5.90 -30.20 4.84
N SER A 583 -6.28 -28.93 4.99
CA SER A 583 -7.60 -28.45 4.62
C SER A 583 -7.53 -27.19 3.76
N ALA A 584 -8.51 -27.03 2.88
CA ALA A 584 -8.70 -25.84 2.06
C ALA A 584 -10.20 -25.55 1.94
N SER A 585 -10.59 -24.31 2.17
CA SER A 585 -11.99 -23.88 2.18
C SER A 585 -12.28 -22.91 1.04
N LEU A 586 -13.53 -22.87 0.61
CA LEU A 586 -14.05 -21.89 -0.35
C LEU A 586 -15.26 -21.18 0.28
N VAL A 587 -15.72 -20.11 -0.37
CA VAL A 587 -16.99 -19.44 -0.04
C VAL A 587 -17.92 -19.61 -1.23
N VAL A 588 -19.12 -20.15 -1.01
CA VAL A 588 -20.14 -20.30 -2.05
C VAL A 588 -21.42 -19.59 -1.62
N THR A 589 -21.89 -18.63 -2.42
CA THR A 589 -23.15 -17.91 -2.17
C THR A 589 -24.24 -18.42 -3.12
N ALA A 590 -25.19 -19.20 -2.59
CA ALA A 590 -26.35 -19.65 -3.35
C ALA A 590 -27.53 -18.68 -3.17
N GLY A 591 -28.25 -18.41 -4.26
CA GLY A 591 -29.40 -17.50 -4.28
C GLY A 591 -29.08 -16.09 -4.78
N ASN A 592 -27.83 -15.80 -5.12
CA ASN A 592 -27.38 -14.52 -5.67
C ASN A 592 -26.16 -14.72 -6.57
N THR A 593 -26.08 -14.01 -7.69
CA THR A 593 -24.95 -14.06 -8.64
C THR A 593 -24.04 -12.86 -8.41
N ALA A 594 -22.72 -13.07 -8.31
CA ALA A 594 -21.80 -11.93 -8.24
C ALA A 594 -21.93 -11.05 -9.50
N PRO A 595 -21.87 -9.71 -9.36
CA PRO A 595 -22.03 -8.80 -10.49
C PRO A 595 -20.90 -9.01 -11.51
N THR A 596 -21.18 -8.79 -12.78
CA THR A 596 -20.14 -8.72 -13.81
C THR A 596 -19.75 -7.27 -14.03
N VAL A 597 -18.51 -6.91 -13.68
CA VAL A 597 -17.94 -5.58 -13.90
C VAL A 597 -16.95 -5.64 -15.06
N THR A 598 -17.07 -4.73 -16.02
CA THR A 598 -16.15 -4.61 -17.15
C THR A 598 -15.71 -3.17 -17.30
N LEU A 599 -14.42 -2.90 -17.03
CA LEU A 599 -13.78 -1.64 -17.34
C LEU A 599 -13.45 -1.59 -18.85
N GLN A 600 -14.26 -0.88 -19.62
CA GLN A 600 -14.17 -0.82 -21.08
C GLN A 600 -13.08 0.14 -21.55
N SER A 601 -12.91 1.26 -20.85
CA SER A 601 -11.81 2.21 -20.98
C SER A 601 -11.38 2.68 -19.58
N PRO A 602 -10.09 2.98 -19.35
CA PRO A 602 -8.95 2.87 -20.28
C PRO A 602 -8.68 1.43 -20.75
N LYS A 603 -7.95 1.28 -21.87
CA LYS A 603 -7.55 -0.05 -22.36
C LYS A 603 -6.33 -0.55 -21.59
N ASP A 604 -6.19 -1.86 -21.49
CA ASP A 604 -5.02 -2.46 -20.85
C ASP A 604 -3.75 -2.15 -21.66
N GLY A 605 -2.68 -1.77 -21.00
CA GLY A 605 -1.46 -1.20 -21.60
C GLY A 605 -1.58 0.24 -22.14
N GLN A 606 -2.70 0.94 -21.94
CA GLN A 606 -2.86 2.31 -22.45
C GLN A 606 -1.76 3.24 -21.92
N LEU A 607 -1.19 4.05 -22.80
CA LEU A 607 -0.16 5.03 -22.45
C LEU A 607 -0.74 6.18 -21.62
N PHE A 608 -0.03 6.57 -20.56
CA PHE A 608 -0.35 7.73 -19.73
C PHE A 608 0.89 8.54 -19.35
N SER A 609 0.67 9.75 -18.88
CA SER A 609 1.62 10.53 -18.10
C SER A 609 0.91 11.11 -16.88
N PHE A 610 1.71 11.52 -15.90
CA PHE A 610 1.18 12.30 -14.78
C PHE A 610 0.50 13.57 -15.26
N SER A 611 -0.54 13.97 -14.53
CA SER A 611 -1.50 15.02 -14.89
C SER A 611 -2.39 14.73 -16.10
N ASP A 612 -2.27 13.56 -16.76
CA ASP A 612 -3.25 13.18 -17.77
C ASP A 612 -4.62 12.99 -17.12
N THR A 613 -5.65 13.57 -17.72
CA THR A 613 -7.05 13.24 -17.42
C THR A 613 -7.47 12.04 -18.27
N VAL A 614 -7.64 10.89 -17.63
CA VAL A 614 -7.99 9.63 -18.30
C VAL A 614 -9.50 9.40 -18.20
N PRO A 615 -10.21 9.32 -19.33
CA PRO A 615 -11.63 8.96 -19.33
C PRO A 615 -11.79 7.47 -19.02
N PHE A 616 -12.82 7.14 -18.24
CA PHE A 616 -13.20 5.76 -17.96
C PHE A 616 -14.64 5.49 -18.38
N GLN A 617 -14.90 4.22 -18.72
CA GLN A 617 -16.22 3.70 -19.00
C GLN A 617 -16.31 2.29 -18.42
N VAL A 618 -17.31 2.06 -17.59
CA VAL A 618 -17.60 0.81 -16.91
C VAL A 618 -18.97 0.33 -17.33
N SER A 619 -19.06 -0.95 -17.68
CA SER A 619 -20.34 -1.65 -17.81
C SER A 619 -20.45 -2.63 -16.65
N VAL A 620 -21.60 -2.59 -15.98
CA VAL A 620 -21.94 -3.54 -14.91
C VAL A 620 -23.24 -4.22 -15.30
N SER A 621 -23.33 -5.52 -15.04
CA SER A 621 -24.57 -6.28 -15.13
C SER A 621 -24.69 -7.21 -13.95
N ASP A 622 -25.88 -7.27 -13.37
CA ASP A 622 -26.22 -8.16 -12.28
C ASP A 622 -27.60 -8.79 -12.59
N PRO A 623 -27.73 -10.13 -12.60
CA PRO A 623 -29.00 -10.77 -12.92
C PRO A 623 -30.12 -10.51 -11.91
N GLU A 624 -29.76 -10.26 -10.65
CA GLU A 624 -30.70 -10.09 -9.54
C GLU A 624 -30.98 -8.60 -9.23
N ASP A 625 -29.99 -7.72 -9.42
CA ASP A 625 -30.10 -6.28 -9.24
C ASP A 625 -30.45 -5.58 -10.55
N GLY A 626 -31.75 -5.30 -10.77
CA GLY A 626 -32.32 -4.73 -12.02
C GLY A 626 -31.52 -3.62 -12.72
N THR A 627 -31.89 -2.35 -12.54
CA THR A 627 -31.12 -1.24 -13.12
C THR A 627 -29.94 -0.92 -12.21
N ILE A 628 -28.72 -0.96 -12.76
CA ILE A 628 -27.51 -0.63 -12.00
C ILE A 628 -27.50 0.84 -11.58
N ASP A 629 -27.24 1.07 -10.30
CA ASP A 629 -26.96 2.40 -9.75
C ASP A 629 -25.50 2.78 -9.98
N CYS A 630 -25.24 3.56 -11.04
CA CYS A 630 -23.91 4.01 -11.39
C CYS A 630 -23.20 4.83 -10.30
N SER A 631 -23.93 5.39 -9.32
CA SER A 631 -23.30 6.11 -8.20
C SER A 631 -22.55 5.18 -7.24
N LYS A 632 -22.82 3.86 -7.30
CA LYS A 632 -22.14 2.84 -6.49
C LYS A 632 -20.97 2.17 -7.20
N VAL A 633 -20.82 2.38 -8.51
CA VAL A 633 -19.64 1.92 -9.26
C VAL A 633 -18.49 2.82 -8.86
N LYS A 634 -17.47 2.26 -8.23
CA LYS A 634 -16.26 3.00 -7.89
C LYS A 634 -15.19 2.71 -8.93
N VAL A 635 -14.43 3.74 -9.27
CA VAL A 635 -13.27 3.65 -10.14
C VAL A 635 -12.10 4.27 -9.41
N THR A 636 -11.10 3.45 -9.13
CA THR A 636 -9.91 3.79 -8.36
C THR A 636 -8.71 3.81 -9.28
N TYR A 637 -7.91 4.87 -9.16
CA TYR A 637 -6.56 4.88 -9.69
C TYR A 637 -5.59 4.46 -8.59
N LEU A 638 -4.81 3.44 -8.92
CA LEU A 638 -3.68 2.99 -8.13
C LEU A 638 -2.40 3.28 -8.90
N LEU A 639 -1.38 3.76 -8.19
CA LEU A 639 -0.02 3.81 -8.71
C LEU A 639 0.69 2.52 -8.31
N GLY A 640 1.08 1.74 -9.30
CA GLY A 640 1.91 0.57 -9.12
C GLY A 640 3.38 0.93 -9.25
N HIS A 641 4.20 0.35 -8.38
CA HIS A 641 5.64 0.36 -8.50
C HIS A 641 6.20 -0.98 -8.03
N ASP A 642 7.24 -1.43 -8.72
CA ASP A 642 7.80 -2.78 -8.58
C ASP A 642 6.70 -3.86 -8.57
N GLU A 643 6.44 -4.47 -7.41
CA GLU A 643 5.51 -5.60 -7.26
C GLU A 643 4.21 -5.27 -6.51
N HIS A 644 3.94 -4.00 -6.17
CA HIS A 644 2.73 -3.62 -5.44
C HIS A 644 2.13 -2.30 -5.94
N ARG A 645 1.01 -1.87 -5.32
CA ARG A 645 0.20 -0.74 -5.78
C ARG A 645 -0.38 0.00 -4.59
N HIS A 646 -0.41 1.33 -4.65
CA HIS A 646 -1.09 2.19 -3.69
C HIS A 646 -2.32 2.81 -4.34
N GLN A 647 -3.44 2.80 -3.65
CA GLN A 647 -4.59 3.60 -4.06
C GLN A 647 -4.26 5.08 -3.86
N ILE A 648 -4.30 5.86 -4.94
CA ILE A 648 -3.98 7.29 -4.89
C ILE A 648 -5.28 8.11 -4.89
N THR A 649 -6.19 7.81 -5.81
CA THR A 649 -7.45 8.57 -5.91
C THR A 649 -8.58 7.71 -6.44
N GLN A 650 -9.82 8.14 -6.20
CA GLN A 650 -11.01 7.41 -6.61
C GLN A 650 -12.13 8.37 -7.01
N THR A 651 -13.06 7.84 -7.80
CA THR A 651 -14.32 8.50 -8.13
C THR A 651 -15.43 7.45 -8.26
N THR A 652 -16.66 7.89 -8.49
CA THR A 652 -17.82 7.03 -8.70
C THR A 652 -18.52 7.35 -10.01
N GLY A 653 -19.05 6.34 -10.69
CA GLY A 653 -19.78 6.48 -11.95
C GLY A 653 -19.56 5.30 -12.89
N CYS A 654 -20.51 5.06 -13.81
CA CYS A 654 -20.29 4.16 -14.95
C CYS A 654 -19.48 4.82 -16.07
N SER A 655 -19.33 6.14 -16.05
CA SER A 655 -18.46 6.89 -16.95
C SER A 655 -17.98 8.15 -16.26
N GLY A 656 -16.85 8.68 -16.71
CA GLY A 656 -16.29 9.90 -16.16
C GLY A 656 -14.84 10.09 -16.52
N ASN A 657 -14.16 10.93 -15.75
CA ASN A 657 -12.74 11.22 -15.90
C ASN A 657 -12.07 11.11 -14.55
N LEU A 658 -10.83 10.61 -14.55
CA LEU A 658 -9.96 10.61 -13.39
C LEU A 658 -8.60 11.16 -13.83
N THR A 659 -8.13 12.19 -13.13
CA THR A 659 -6.81 12.77 -13.41
C THR A 659 -5.76 11.99 -12.67
N VAL A 660 -4.76 11.47 -13.38
CA VAL A 660 -3.61 10.80 -12.81
C VAL A 660 -2.79 11.87 -12.07
N PRO A 661 -2.70 11.83 -10.73
CA PRO A 661 -2.00 12.85 -9.96
C PRO A 661 -0.52 12.89 -10.32
N ALA A 662 0.18 13.98 -9.98
CA ALA A 662 1.63 13.97 -10.07
C ALA A 662 2.18 12.94 -9.09
N ASP A 663 3.09 12.08 -9.56
CA ASP A 663 3.86 11.24 -8.67
C ASP A 663 4.89 12.13 -7.97
N GLY A 664 4.66 12.36 -6.69
CA GLY A 664 5.65 12.95 -5.81
C GLY A 664 6.58 11.89 -5.24
N GLU A 665 6.21 10.61 -5.29
CA GLU A 665 6.74 9.60 -4.39
C GLU A 665 8.00 8.93 -4.89
N HIS A 666 8.10 8.78 -6.20
CA HIS A 666 9.17 8.06 -6.86
C HIS A 666 10.08 9.00 -7.64
N ASP A 667 11.36 8.62 -7.74
CA ASP A 667 12.24 9.29 -8.69
C ASP A 667 11.80 9.00 -10.14
N SER A 668 12.33 9.78 -11.09
CA SER A 668 11.98 9.61 -12.51
C SER A 668 12.43 8.27 -13.12
N ALA A 669 13.26 7.51 -12.41
CA ALA A 669 13.81 6.23 -12.84
C ALA A 669 13.01 5.02 -12.32
N ALA A 670 12.11 5.21 -11.36
CA ALA A 670 11.36 4.11 -10.78
C ALA A 670 10.50 3.33 -11.79
N ASN A 671 10.35 2.03 -11.56
CA ASN A 671 9.51 1.16 -12.38
C ASN A 671 8.02 1.34 -12.03
N ILE A 672 7.45 2.42 -12.53
CA ILE A 672 6.06 2.79 -12.26
C ILE A 672 5.09 2.35 -13.36
N TYR A 673 3.84 2.10 -12.97
CA TYR A 673 2.71 1.84 -13.87
C TYR A 673 1.39 2.29 -13.24
N GLY A 674 0.44 2.72 -14.06
CA GLY A 674 -0.88 3.10 -13.57
C GLY A 674 -1.80 1.88 -13.50
N VAL A 675 -2.76 1.86 -12.58
CA VAL A 675 -3.84 0.87 -12.60
C VAL A 675 -5.16 1.58 -12.39
N PHE A 676 -6.12 1.33 -13.27
CA PHE A 676 -7.52 1.68 -13.04
C PHE A 676 -8.25 0.42 -12.63
N ASP A 677 -8.84 0.41 -11.44
CA ASP A 677 -9.70 -0.68 -10.97
C ASP A 677 -11.14 -0.18 -10.82
N ALA A 678 -12.07 -0.88 -11.46
CA ALA A 678 -13.49 -0.62 -11.30
C ALA A 678 -14.14 -1.72 -10.44
N GLU A 679 -14.87 -1.33 -9.40
CA GLU A 679 -15.57 -2.25 -8.52
C GLU A 679 -17.07 -1.91 -8.40
N TYR A 680 -17.88 -2.95 -8.22
CA TYR A 680 -19.28 -2.83 -7.85
C TYR A 680 -19.65 -3.92 -6.85
N THR A 681 -20.39 -3.54 -5.81
CA THR A 681 -20.95 -4.46 -4.82
C THR A 681 -22.47 -4.48 -4.98
N ASP A 682 -23.03 -5.66 -5.18
CA ASP A 682 -24.47 -5.86 -5.31
C ASP A 682 -25.22 -5.68 -3.98
N ALA A 683 -26.56 -5.73 -4.02
CA ALA A 683 -27.41 -5.58 -2.85
C ALA A 683 -27.25 -6.73 -1.82
N ALA A 684 -26.78 -7.89 -2.25
CA ALA A 684 -26.50 -9.05 -1.40
C ALA A 684 -25.08 -9.03 -0.79
N GLY A 685 -24.24 -8.08 -1.21
CA GLY A 685 -22.89 -7.86 -0.70
C GLY A 685 -21.78 -8.62 -1.44
N LEU A 686 -22.01 -9.15 -2.65
CA LEU A 686 -20.93 -9.69 -3.49
C LEU A 686 -20.29 -8.57 -4.30
N THR A 687 -18.96 -8.56 -4.33
CA THR A 687 -18.16 -7.56 -5.05
C THR A 687 -17.37 -8.21 -6.16
N THR A 688 -17.37 -7.58 -7.33
CA THR A 688 -16.49 -7.97 -8.46
C THR A 688 -15.72 -6.75 -8.94
N HIS A 689 -14.51 -7.00 -9.44
CA HIS A 689 -13.57 -5.98 -9.89
C HIS A 689 -13.19 -6.19 -11.36
N SER A 690 -12.75 -5.13 -12.02
CA SER A 690 -12.12 -5.19 -13.34
C SER A 690 -11.02 -4.13 -13.44
N ALA A 691 -9.76 -4.57 -13.41
CA ALA A 691 -8.61 -3.69 -13.49
C ALA A 691 -8.01 -3.59 -14.90
N ARG A 692 -7.32 -2.47 -15.18
CA ARG A 692 -6.54 -2.19 -16.39
C ARG A 692 -5.21 -1.57 -15.98
N ILE A 693 -4.10 -2.14 -16.45
CA ILE A 693 -2.76 -1.62 -16.25
C ILE A 693 -2.47 -0.60 -17.34
N LEU A 694 -1.96 0.57 -16.99
CA LEU A 694 -1.55 1.64 -17.90
C LEU A 694 -0.03 1.77 -17.85
N GLN A 695 0.57 2.14 -18.97
CA GLN A 695 2.02 2.23 -19.12
C GLN A 695 2.47 3.68 -19.19
N PRO A 696 3.50 4.10 -18.46
CA PRO A 696 4.02 5.45 -18.59
C PRO A 696 4.57 5.64 -20.01
N ARG A 697 4.40 6.86 -20.54
CA ARG A 697 4.96 7.21 -21.86
C ARG A 697 6.48 7.13 -21.88
N HIS A 698 7.14 7.37 -20.75
CA HIS A 698 8.59 7.31 -20.57
C HIS A 698 8.92 6.17 -19.60
N ARG A 699 9.91 5.34 -19.94
CA ARG A 699 10.28 4.15 -19.17
C ARG A 699 11.75 3.79 -19.40
N GLN A 700 12.43 3.34 -18.36
CA GLN A 700 13.79 2.83 -18.46
C GLN A 700 13.84 1.47 -19.16
N GLY A 701 14.92 1.21 -19.87
CA GLY A 701 15.11 0.00 -20.67
C GLY A 701 15.17 -1.25 -19.81
N GLU A 702 15.79 -1.17 -18.63
CA GLU A 702 16.01 -2.25 -17.66
C GLU A 702 14.72 -2.78 -17.03
N HIS A 703 13.62 -2.01 -17.08
CA HIS A 703 12.31 -2.40 -16.54
C HIS A 703 11.52 -3.31 -17.48
N PHE A 704 12.22 -4.21 -18.18
CA PHE A 704 11.64 -5.17 -19.13
C PHE A 704 11.03 -6.38 -18.40
N GLY A 705 10.01 -6.98 -19.02
CA GLY A 705 9.38 -8.20 -18.50
C GLY A 705 10.07 -9.49 -18.97
N ALA A 706 10.64 -9.49 -20.18
CA ALA A 706 11.43 -10.59 -20.71
C ALA A 706 12.54 -10.07 -21.62
N GLN A 707 13.57 -10.90 -21.84
CA GLN A 707 14.73 -10.54 -22.64
C GLN A 707 15.37 -11.76 -23.31
N ASN A 708 16.17 -11.51 -24.34
CA ASN A 708 17.09 -12.47 -24.93
C ASN A 708 18.46 -11.84 -25.20
N GLY A 709 19.50 -12.44 -24.65
CA GLY A 709 20.90 -12.16 -24.98
C GLY A 709 21.50 -10.92 -24.31
N ILE A 710 20.72 -10.13 -23.58
CA ILE A 710 21.21 -8.90 -22.94
C ILE A 710 21.69 -9.14 -21.51
N GLN A 711 22.36 -8.13 -20.95
CA GLN A 711 22.63 -8.00 -19.52
C GLN A 711 22.42 -6.55 -19.07
N ILE A 712 22.19 -6.33 -17.78
CA ILE A 712 22.15 -4.98 -17.22
C ILE A 712 23.59 -4.46 -17.04
N ALA A 713 23.86 -3.25 -17.49
CA ALA A 713 25.14 -2.56 -17.29
C ALA A 713 24.94 -1.33 -16.40
N ALA A 714 25.92 -1.06 -15.53
CA ALA A 714 25.88 0.09 -14.62
C ALA A 714 26.60 1.29 -15.22
N HIS A 715 25.91 2.43 -15.30
CA HIS A 715 26.41 3.67 -15.89
C HIS A 715 25.95 4.87 -15.04
N GLY A 716 26.88 5.58 -14.42
CA GLY A 716 26.52 6.66 -13.47
C GLY A 716 25.77 7.84 -14.10
N THR A 717 25.86 8.01 -15.43
CA THR A 717 25.12 9.05 -16.18
C THR A 717 23.85 8.54 -16.87
N ALA A 718 23.51 7.25 -16.69
CA ALA A 718 22.22 6.68 -17.05
C ALA A 718 21.14 7.18 -16.07
N GLU A 719 19.90 7.25 -16.55
CA GLU A 719 18.76 7.43 -15.65
C GLU A 719 18.70 6.19 -14.74
N GLY A 720 18.54 6.35 -13.43
CA GLY A 720 18.54 5.19 -12.50
C GLY A 720 19.88 4.46 -12.37
N GLY A 721 20.92 4.90 -13.09
CA GLY A 721 22.28 4.35 -13.01
C GLY A 721 22.49 3.03 -13.76
N SER A 722 21.50 2.54 -14.51
CA SER A 722 21.56 1.25 -15.22
C SER A 722 21.08 1.37 -16.68
N THR A 723 21.48 0.41 -17.52
CA THR A 723 21.06 0.30 -18.92
C THR A 723 20.84 -1.16 -19.29
N VAL A 724 20.07 -1.39 -20.36
CA VAL A 724 20.12 -2.64 -21.13
C VAL A 724 21.37 -2.58 -22.00
N GLY A 725 22.39 -3.34 -21.62
CA GLY A 725 23.67 -3.39 -22.32
C GLY A 725 24.01 -4.76 -22.88
N PHE A 726 25.26 -4.90 -23.33
CA PHE A 726 25.78 -6.13 -23.94
C PHE A 726 24.97 -6.61 -25.15
N THR A 727 24.36 -5.68 -25.87
CA THR A 727 23.43 -6.01 -26.96
C THR A 727 24.17 -6.59 -28.17
N ASP A 728 23.70 -7.73 -28.67
CA ASP A 728 24.14 -8.33 -29.93
C ASP A 728 23.04 -8.28 -31.01
N ASN A 729 23.39 -8.67 -32.23
CA ASN A 729 22.43 -8.70 -33.33
C ASN A 729 21.34 -9.77 -33.07
N ASN A 730 20.09 -9.31 -33.08
CA ASN A 730 18.85 -10.04 -32.77
C ASN A 730 18.54 -10.24 -31.29
N ASP A 731 19.30 -9.63 -30.39
CA ASP A 731 18.90 -9.54 -29.00
C ASP A 731 17.71 -8.62 -28.84
N TRP A 732 16.97 -8.78 -27.75
CA TRP A 732 15.76 -7.99 -27.53
C TRP A 732 15.37 -7.93 -26.06
N VAL A 733 14.59 -6.90 -25.74
CA VAL A 733 13.81 -6.78 -24.51
C VAL A 733 12.33 -6.59 -24.85
N SER A 734 11.44 -7.04 -23.98
CA SER A 734 10.00 -6.91 -24.18
C SER A 734 9.24 -6.40 -22.97
N PHE A 735 8.11 -5.76 -23.24
CA PHE A 735 7.24 -5.13 -22.25
C PHE A 735 5.78 -5.48 -22.54
N THR A 736 5.05 -5.91 -21.52
CA THR A 736 3.64 -6.30 -21.62
C THR A 736 2.86 -5.90 -20.38
N PRO A 737 1.60 -5.44 -20.50
CA PRO A 737 0.87 -5.12 -21.74
C PRO A 737 1.16 -3.69 -22.23
N TYR A 738 1.12 -3.45 -23.54
CA TYR A 738 1.16 -2.11 -24.16
C TYR A 738 0.03 -1.92 -25.19
N ASN A 739 -0.70 -0.81 -25.12
CA ASN A 739 -1.64 -0.37 -26.15
C ASN A 739 -1.04 0.85 -26.87
N LEU A 740 -0.59 0.62 -28.10
CA LEU A 740 0.17 1.59 -28.90
C LEU A 740 -0.72 2.36 -29.88
N ALA A 741 -2.05 2.24 -29.80
CA ALA A 741 -2.97 2.75 -30.81
C ALA A 741 -2.81 4.27 -31.07
N ASN A 742 -2.41 5.02 -30.05
CA ASN A 742 -2.19 6.47 -30.13
C ASN A 742 -0.71 6.86 -30.23
N ALA A 743 0.23 5.91 -30.22
CA ALA A 743 1.66 6.17 -30.28
C ALA A 743 2.07 6.55 -31.72
N THR A 744 2.79 7.66 -31.86
CA THR A 744 3.19 8.21 -33.17
C THR A 744 4.70 8.23 -33.35
N ARG A 745 5.46 8.29 -32.26
CA ARG A 745 6.93 8.33 -32.31
C ARG A 745 7.52 7.59 -31.12
N PHE A 746 8.58 6.85 -31.39
CA PHE A 746 9.46 6.26 -30.39
C PHE A 746 10.76 7.06 -30.35
N THR A 747 11.21 7.39 -29.15
CA THR A 747 12.52 8.00 -28.88
C THR A 747 13.23 7.14 -27.86
N ALA A 748 14.49 6.81 -28.07
CA ALA A 748 15.32 6.08 -27.11
C ALA A 748 16.55 6.90 -26.77
N ARG A 749 16.86 6.97 -25.47
CA ARG A 749 18.14 7.47 -24.95
C ARG A 749 19.12 6.31 -24.94
N VAL A 750 20.23 6.46 -25.65
CA VAL A 750 21.18 5.38 -25.92
C VAL A 750 22.62 5.85 -25.82
N SER A 751 23.56 4.95 -25.51
CA SER A 751 25.00 5.20 -25.62
C SER A 751 25.65 4.08 -26.44
N SER A 752 26.80 4.36 -27.07
CA SER A 752 27.51 3.36 -27.85
C SER A 752 29.00 3.63 -27.87
N GLY A 753 29.74 2.79 -27.14
CA GLY A 753 31.19 2.60 -27.32
C GLY A 753 31.53 1.56 -28.39
N GLY A 754 30.53 0.83 -28.88
CA GLY A 754 30.63 -0.17 -29.94
C GLY A 754 30.45 0.40 -31.34
N ALA A 755 30.03 -0.46 -32.28
CA ALA A 755 29.83 -0.09 -33.68
C ALA A 755 28.51 0.65 -33.96
N GLY A 756 27.63 0.77 -32.96
CA GLY A 756 26.25 1.20 -33.16
C GLY A 756 25.40 0.12 -33.82
N GLY A 757 24.23 0.51 -34.33
CA GLY A 757 23.27 -0.42 -34.92
C GLY A 757 21.90 0.22 -35.16
N THR A 758 20.84 -0.54 -34.94
CA THR A 758 19.45 -0.09 -35.07
C THR A 758 18.60 -0.71 -33.97
N ILE A 759 17.69 0.08 -33.40
CA ILE A 759 16.57 -0.41 -32.58
C ILE A 759 15.36 -0.59 -33.50
N GLU A 760 14.85 -1.81 -33.62
CA GLU A 760 13.56 -2.09 -34.24
C GLU A 760 12.47 -2.15 -33.17
N VAL A 761 11.44 -1.31 -33.33
CA VAL A 761 10.25 -1.31 -32.46
C VAL A 761 9.24 -2.26 -33.09
N ARG A 762 8.88 -3.34 -32.39
CA ARG A 762 8.03 -4.41 -32.91
C ARG A 762 6.86 -4.73 -31.97
N ALA A 763 5.77 -5.25 -32.53
CA ALA A 763 4.60 -5.70 -31.78
C ALA A 763 4.42 -7.23 -31.85
N GLY A 764 4.07 -7.83 -30.72
CA GLY A 764 3.63 -9.22 -30.56
C GLY A 764 4.74 -10.26 -30.45
N SER A 765 5.88 -10.09 -31.14
CA SER A 765 7.08 -10.92 -30.96
C SER A 765 8.33 -10.20 -31.48
N ALA A 766 9.51 -10.71 -31.16
CA ALA A 766 10.78 -10.22 -31.71
C ALA A 766 10.85 -10.29 -33.26
N THR A 767 10.04 -11.13 -33.89
CA THR A 767 9.89 -11.20 -35.36
C THR A 767 8.54 -10.67 -35.85
N GLY A 768 7.77 -10.01 -34.97
CA GLY A 768 6.42 -9.53 -35.22
C GLY A 768 6.38 -8.26 -36.07
N THR A 769 5.22 -7.61 -36.10
CA THR A 769 4.98 -6.41 -36.92
C THR A 769 5.99 -5.32 -36.59
N LEU A 770 6.76 -4.88 -37.59
CA LEU A 770 7.67 -3.75 -37.45
C LEU A 770 6.87 -2.45 -37.43
N LEU A 771 7.03 -1.68 -36.35
CA LEU A 771 6.35 -0.41 -36.15
C LEU A 771 7.23 0.78 -36.56
N GLY A 772 8.52 0.69 -36.28
CA GLY A 772 9.51 1.71 -36.61
C GLY A 772 10.94 1.22 -36.36
N SER A 773 11.93 1.95 -36.87
CA SER A 773 13.35 1.65 -36.72
C SER A 773 14.15 2.91 -36.46
N ALA A 774 14.93 2.95 -35.38
CA ALA A 774 15.79 4.06 -35.01
C ALA A 774 17.27 3.66 -35.15
N ALA A 775 18.02 4.37 -35.98
CA ALA A 775 19.45 4.12 -36.15
C ALA A 775 20.23 4.68 -34.94
N VAL A 776 21.21 3.90 -34.47
CA VAL A 776 22.12 4.25 -33.37
C VAL A 776 23.53 4.34 -33.92
N ALA A 777 24.08 5.55 -33.97
CA ALA A 777 25.49 5.74 -34.31
C ALA A 777 26.38 5.62 -33.07
N PRO A 778 27.69 5.32 -33.21
CA PRO A 778 28.64 5.43 -32.11
C PRO A 778 28.58 6.81 -31.46
N THR A 779 28.43 6.86 -30.14
CA THR A 779 28.28 8.11 -29.37
C THR A 779 29.60 8.61 -28.78
N GLY A 780 30.69 7.87 -29.03
CA GLY A 780 32.03 8.19 -28.54
C GLY A 780 32.34 7.63 -27.15
N GLY A 781 31.47 6.79 -26.58
CA GLY A 781 31.69 6.11 -25.30
C GLY A 781 30.39 5.66 -24.61
N TRP A 782 30.51 4.78 -23.63
CA TRP A 782 29.37 4.22 -22.90
C TRP A 782 28.67 5.20 -21.95
N GLU A 783 29.36 6.26 -21.53
CA GLU A 783 28.79 7.32 -20.67
C GLU A 783 28.20 8.50 -21.47
N ASN A 784 28.27 8.46 -22.80
CA ASN A 784 27.83 9.53 -23.69
C ASN A 784 26.45 9.18 -24.27
N PHE A 785 25.39 9.63 -23.61
CA PHE A 785 24.01 9.36 -24.02
C PHE A 785 23.48 10.38 -25.04
N VAL A 786 22.77 9.88 -26.04
CA VAL A 786 22.07 10.68 -27.06
C VAL A 786 20.69 10.11 -27.33
N ASP A 787 19.78 10.96 -27.80
CA ASP A 787 18.44 10.52 -28.23
C ASP A 787 18.44 10.11 -29.70
N VAL A 788 17.90 8.93 -29.99
CA VAL A 788 17.55 8.46 -31.33
C VAL A 788 16.05 8.32 -31.46
N SER A 789 15.48 8.36 -32.66
CA SER A 789 14.03 8.27 -32.80
C SER A 789 13.57 7.64 -34.10
N ALA A 790 12.34 7.12 -34.06
CA ALA A 790 11.61 6.58 -35.20
C ALA A 790 10.14 7.02 -35.15
N ASN A 791 9.57 7.34 -36.31
CA ASN A 791 8.11 7.42 -36.42
C ASN A 791 7.53 5.99 -36.36
N LEU A 792 6.37 5.87 -35.73
CA LEU A 792 5.65 4.61 -35.61
C LEU A 792 4.53 4.54 -36.65
N THR A 793 4.45 3.39 -37.31
CA THR A 793 3.41 3.04 -38.30
C THR A 793 2.92 1.63 -38.02
N ASN A 794 1.77 1.24 -38.59
CA ASN A 794 1.18 -0.10 -38.38
C ASN A 794 0.96 -0.46 -36.90
N VAL A 795 0.72 0.55 -36.04
CA VAL A 795 0.50 0.34 -34.61
C VAL A 795 -0.80 -0.45 -34.38
N PRO A 796 -0.79 -1.50 -33.54
CA PRO A 796 -1.99 -2.27 -33.24
C PRO A 796 -2.99 -1.44 -32.42
N THR A 797 -4.28 -1.65 -32.69
CA THR A 797 -5.36 -1.01 -31.93
C THR A 797 -5.67 -1.74 -30.61
N ALA A 798 -5.38 -3.05 -30.57
CA ALA A 798 -5.45 -3.87 -29.37
C ALA A 798 -4.13 -3.83 -28.60
N SER A 799 -4.20 -4.18 -27.32
CA SER A 799 -3.02 -4.38 -26.47
C SER A 799 -2.13 -5.47 -27.04
N THR A 800 -0.83 -5.28 -26.94
CA THR A 800 0.20 -6.14 -27.50
C THR A 800 1.40 -6.19 -26.55
N GLU A 801 2.34 -7.09 -26.84
CA GLU A 801 3.67 -7.05 -26.24
C GLU A 801 4.59 -6.20 -27.13
N LEU A 802 5.22 -5.19 -26.55
CA LEU A 802 6.17 -4.30 -27.21
C LEU A 802 7.55 -4.94 -27.15
N PHE A 803 8.20 -5.14 -28.30
CA PHE A 803 9.57 -5.62 -28.41
C PHE A 803 10.48 -4.50 -28.92
N LEU A 804 11.63 -4.33 -28.26
CA LEU A 804 12.75 -3.55 -28.78
C LEU A 804 13.83 -4.53 -29.19
N VAL A 805 14.07 -4.66 -30.49
CA VAL A 805 15.01 -5.63 -31.06
C VAL A 805 16.26 -4.89 -31.55
N PHE A 806 17.41 -5.34 -31.07
CA PHE A 806 18.71 -4.75 -31.37
C PHE A 806 19.30 -5.40 -32.62
N LYS A 807 19.68 -4.57 -33.60
CA LYS A 807 20.20 -5.02 -34.90
C LYS A 807 21.57 -4.44 -35.14
N GLY A 808 22.49 -5.26 -35.65
CA GLY A 808 23.85 -4.85 -35.97
C GLY A 808 24.56 -5.87 -36.85
N ALA A 809 25.83 -5.61 -37.18
CA ALA A 809 26.64 -6.58 -37.89
C ALA A 809 26.89 -7.82 -37.01
N THR A 810 26.59 -9.00 -37.52
CA THR A 810 26.80 -10.26 -36.80
C THR A 810 28.27 -10.41 -36.37
N GLY A 811 28.48 -10.75 -35.09
CA GLY A 811 29.81 -11.03 -34.53
C GLY A 811 30.60 -9.79 -34.08
N GLN A 812 30.03 -8.58 -34.11
CA GLN A 812 30.69 -7.41 -33.53
C GLN A 812 30.45 -7.28 -32.03
N GLY A 813 29.23 -7.61 -31.60
CA GLY A 813 28.73 -7.56 -30.23
C GLY A 813 28.91 -6.24 -29.47
N ASN A 814 28.24 -6.10 -28.33
CA ASN A 814 28.16 -4.84 -27.58
C ASN A 814 27.84 -3.66 -28.51
N LEU A 815 26.70 -3.71 -29.20
CA LEU A 815 26.35 -2.74 -30.24
C LEU A 815 26.16 -1.33 -29.65
N PHE A 816 25.25 -1.22 -28.68
CA PHE A 816 24.89 0.00 -27.96
C PHE A 816 24.05 -0.35 -26.73
N ASP A 817 23.96 0.57 -25.79
CA ASP A 817 23.15 0.44 -24.58
C ASP A 817 21.85 1.24 -24.73
N LEU A 818 20.76 0.67 -24.23
CA LEU A 818 19.47 1.34 -24.09
C LEU A 818 19.27 1.73 -22.63
N ASP A 819 19.20 3.03 -22.38
CA ASP A 819 18.96 3.60 -21.06
C ASP A 819 17.46 3.78 -20.81
N ALA A 820 16.78 4.57 -21.64
CA ALA A 820 15.33 4.78 -21.51
C ALA A 820 14.67 4.98 -22.87
N PHE A 821 13.35 4.88 -22.92
CA PHE A 821 12.57 5.22 -24.09
C PHE A 821 11.30 5.99 -23.77
N THR A 822 10.86 6.79 -24.75
CA THR A 822 9.65 7.60 -24.70
C THR A 822 8.78 7.33 -25.92
N LEU A 823 7.50 7.06 -25.69
CA LEU A 823 6.46 6.96 -26.71
C LEU A 823 5.65 8.25 -26.73
N ALA A 824 5.89 9.08 -27.75
CA ALA A 824 5.04 10.23 -28.00
C ALA A 824 3.70 9.74 -28.56
N THR A 825 2.61 10.29 -28.05
CA THR A 825 1.27 10.06 -28.61
C THR A 825 0.92 11.19 -29.57
N GLY A 826 0.13 10.91 -30.60
CA GLY A 826 -0.53 11.97 -31.36
C GLY A 826 -1.35 12.83 -30.41
N SER A 827 -1.57 14.12 -30.72
CA SER A 827 -2.54 14.92 -29.98
C SER A 827 -3.91 14.28 -30.19
N THR A 828 -4.31 13.41 -29.28
CA THR A 828 -5.68 12.90 -29.24
C THR A 828 -6.53 14.12 -28.99
N GLY A 829 -7.35 14.50 -29.96
CA GLY A 829 -8.39 15.47 -29.68
C GLY A 829 -9.23 14.93 -28.54
N SER A 830 -9.14 15.54 -27.36
CA SER A 830 -9.99 15.15 -26.24
C SER A 830 -11.41 15.43 -26.68
N SER A 831 -12.24 14.41 -26.74
CA SER A 831 -13.65 14.54 -27.06
C SER A 831 -14.46 14.41 -25.78
N GLN A 832 -15.25 15.42 -25.46
CA GLN A 832 -16.17 15.41 -24.34
C GLN A 832 -17.59 15.29 -24.90
N THR A 833 -18.22 14.13 -24.68
CA THR A 833 -19.64 13.91 -24.98
C THR A 833 -20.45 14.08 -23.70
N VAL A 834 -21.58 14.79 -23.78
CA VAL A 834 -22.55 14.93 -22.69
C VAL A 834 -23.97 14.74 -23.23
N GLU A 835 -24.85 14.28 -22.35
CA GLU A 835 -26.29 14.18 -22.63
C GLU A 835 -26.90 15.58 -22.75
N GLY A 836 -27.83 15.77 -23.69
CA GLY A 836 -28.44 17.07 -23.98
C GLY A 836 -29.27 17.58 -22.81
N GLU A 837 -29.98 16.69 -22.11
CA GLU A 837 -30.78 17.01 -20.93
C GLU A 837 -29.93 17.33 -19.69
N SER A 838 -28.61 17.16 -19.73
CA SER A 838 -27.69 17.47 -18.62
C SER A 838 -27.36 18.98 -18.48
N PHE A 839 -28.15 19.85 -19.10
CA PHE A 839 -27.95 21.29 -19.00
C PHE A 839 -28.07 21.78 -17.55
N SER A 840 -27.13 22.63 -17.14
CA SER A 840 -27.04 23.20 -15.78
C SER A 840 -27.86 24.48 -15.61
N SER A 841 -28.25 25.11 -16.71
CA SER A 841 -29.08 26.31 -16.75
C SER A 841 -29.75 26.41 -18.11
N GLY A 842 -30.90 27.07 -18.21
CA GLY A 842 -31.60 27.23 -19.48
C GLY A 842 -32.80 28.16 -19.38
N GLN A 843 -33.28 28.61 -20.53
CA GLN A 843 -34.53 29.35 -20.68
C GLN A 843 -35.34 28.70 -21.79
N GLY A 844 -36.61 28.38 -21.50
CA GLY A 844 -37.58 27.81 -22.45
C GLY A 844 -37.40 26.31 -22.74
N VAL A 845 -36.20 25.78 -22.54
CA VAL A 845 -35.88 24.35 -22.73
C VAL A 845 -36.24 23.47 -21.53
N GLN A 846 -36.57 22.20 -21.79
CA GLN A 846 -36.85 21.18 -20.77
C GLN A 846 -36.38 19.80 -21.24
N ALA A 847 -36.29 18.83 -20.35
CA ALA A 847 -36.04 17.44 -20.74
C ALA A 847 -37.32 16.82 -21.34
N ALA A 848 -37.22 16.15 -22.49
CA ALA A 848 -38.31 15.41 -23.13
C ALA A 848 -37.99 13.92 -23.21
N ASP A 849 -39.01 13.06 -23.06
CA ASP A 849 -38.83 11.61 -23.04
C ASP A 849 -38.90 11.05 -24.47
N HIS A 850 -37.83 10.37 -24.89
CA HIS A 850 -37.70 9.74 -26.20
C HIS A 850 -36.97 8.41 -26.05
N ALA A 851 -37.71 7.30 -26.12
CA ALA A 851 -37.16 5.95 -25.90
C ALA A 851 -35.92 5.59 -26.77
N PRO A 852 -35.77 6.07 -28.01
CA PRO A 852 -34.57 5.85 -28.83
C PRO A 852 -33.36 6.76 -28.53
N ALA A 853 -33.51 7.75 -27.63
CA ALA A 853 -32.42 8.62 -27.20
C ALA A 853 -31.48 7.91 -26.21
N SER A 854 -30.24 8.37 -26.11
CA SER A 854 -29.33 7.98 -25.03
C SER A 854 -29.96 8.36 -23.69
N GLY A 855 -29.93 7.47 -22.69
CA GLY A 855 -30.61 7.71 -21.41
C GLY A 855 -32.14 7.83 -21.48
N GLY A 856 -32.75 7.68 -22.66
CA GLY A 856 -34.19 7.75 -22.89
C GLY A 856 -34.78 9.17 -22.88
N ARG A 857 -33.95 10.22 -22.85
CA ARG A 857 -34.39 11.63 -22.78
C ARG A 857 -33.56 12.52 -23.70
N THR A 858 -34.07 13.71 -23.99
CA THR A 858 -33.41 14.74 -24.82
C THR A 858 -33.54 16.11 -24.16
N LEU A 859 -32.71 17.07 -24.58
CA LEU A 859 -33.06 18.48 -24.50
C LEU A 859 -34.14 18.80 -25.53
N GLY A 860 -35.34 19.12 -25.07
CA GLY A 860 -36.50 19.39 -25.92
C GLY A 860 -37.24 20.68 -25.57
N TYR A 861 -38.43 20.82 -26.15
CA TYR A 861 -39.27 22.03 -26.07
C TYR A 861 -38.58 23.30 -26.61
N ILE A 862 -37.59 23.13 -27.47
CA ILE A 862 -36.76 24.22 -27.97
C ILE A 862 -37.57 25.11 -28.92
N GLU A 863 -37.74 26.39 -28.57
CA GLU A 863 -38.33 27.41 -29.44
C GLU A 863 -37.30 28.50 -29.84
N ASN A 864 -37.70 29.38 -30.76
CA ASN A 864 -36.85 30.47 -31.22
C ASN A 864 -36.56 31.47 -30.08
N GLY A 865 -35.29 31.61 -29.73
CA GLY A 865 -34.81 32.52 -28.68
C GLY A 865 -34.43 31.82 -27.38
N ASP A 866 -34.67 30.51 -27.28
CA ASP A 866 -34.32 29.70 -26.12
C ASP A 866 -32.82 29.39 -26.06
N TRP A 867 -32.35 28.95 -24.90
CA TRP A 867 -30.95 28.58 -24.69
C TRP A 867 -30.75 27.58 -23.55
N ALA A 868 -29.63 26.86 -23.61
CA ALA A 868 -29.16 25.90 -22.61
C ALA A 868 -27.67 26.10 -22.31
N GLY A 869 -27.29 26.06 -21.03
CA GLY A 869 -25.91 26.24 -20.55
C GLY A 869 -25.38 25.03 -19.79
N TYR A 870 -24.13 24.66 -20.04
CA TYR A 870 -23.45 23.48 -19.49
C TYR A 870 -22.18 23.91 -18.74
N ALA A 871 -22.31 24.17 -17.44
CA ALA A 871 -21.26 24.74 -16.61
C ALA A 871 -19.97 23.89 -16.56
N ALA A 872 -20.11 22.56 -16.63
CA ALA A 872 -19.00 21.60 -16.57
C ALA A 872 -18.37 21.29 -17.95
N VAL A 873 -18.80 21.96 -19.03
CA VAL A 873 -18.31 21.72 -20.39
C VAL A 873 -17.50 22.92 -20.86
N PRO A 874 -16.16 22.90 -20.76
CA PRO A 874 -15.33 24.03 -21.19
C PRO A 874 -15.21 24.08 -22.72
N THR A 875 -15.29 25.29 -23.27
CA THR A 875 -15.11 25.54 -24.71
C THR A 875 -13.64 25.75 -25.12
N ALA A 876 -12.72 25.84 -24.14
CA ALA A 876 -11.30 26.12 -24.38
C ALA A 876 -10.62 25.04 -25.24
N GLY A 877 -9.96 25.47 -26.31
CA GLY A 877 -9.19 24.61 -27.22
C GLY A 877 -10.04 23.70 -28.10
N THR A 878 -11.37 23.84 -28.08
CA THR A 878 -12.26 23.00 -28.89
C THR A 878 -12.24 23.41 -30.36
N LYS A 879 -12.30 22.44 -31.26
CA LYS A 879 -12.21 22.62 -32.72
C LYS A 879 -13.49 22.22 -33.44
N THR A 880 -14.23 21.25 -32.93
CA THR A 880 -15.49 20.81 -33.51
C THR A 880 -16.57 20.65 -32.45
N PHE A 881 -17.80 20.88 -32.88
CA PHE A 881 -19.01 20.55 -32.15
C PHE A 881 -19.85 19.60 -33.00
N SER A 882 -20.41 18.56 -32.41
CA SER A 882 -21.44 17.74 -33.01
C SER A 882 -22.59 17.49 -32.04
N ALA A 883 -23.80 17.35 -32.58
CA ALA A 883 -25.00 17.01 -31.81
C ALA A 883 -25.82 15.95 -32.54
N LYS A 884 -26.36 14.99 -31.79
CA LYS A 884 -27.37 14.05 -32.27
C LYS A 884 -28.74 14.68 -32.01
N VAL A 885 -29.52 14.90 -33.05
CA VAL A 885 -30.73 15.73 -33.03
C VAL A 885 -31.90 15.07 -33.74
N SER A 886 -33.13 15.36 -33.30
CA SER A 886 -34.38 14.98 -33.98
C SER A 886 -35.29 16.18 -34.20
N SER A 887 -36.11 16.17 -35.24
CA SER A 887 -36.98 17.30 -35.59
C SER A 887 -38.17 16.83 -36.41
N ALA A 888 -39.39 17.07 -35.90
CA ALA A 888 -40.60 16.97 -36.72
C ALA A 888 -41.03 18.32 -37.34
N GLY A 889 -40.47 19.44 -36.85
CA GLY A 889 -40.74 20.80 -37.33
C GLY A 889 -39.89 21.22 -38.53
N ALA A 890 -39.90 22.52 -38.86
CA ALA A 890 -39.08 23.07 -39.96
C ALA A 890 -37.56 23.06 -39.66
N GLY A 891 -37.16 22.66 -38.45
CA GLY A 891 -35.80 22.74 -37.96
C GLY A 891 -35.42 24.15 -37.52
N GLY A 892 -34.13 24.38 -37.33
CA GLY A 892 -33.59 25.66 -36.87
C GLY A 892 -32.07 25.68 -36.88
N THR A 893 -31.46 26.45 -35.99
CA THR A 893 -30.01 26.58 -35.88
C THR A 893 -29.60 26.56 -34.41
N VAL A 894 -28.56 25.78 -34.12
CA VAL A 894 -27.85 25.81 -32.85
C VAL A 894 -26.64 26.72 -33.02
N GLN A 895 -26.54 27.78 -32.22
CA GLN A 895 -25.31 28.56 -32.11
C GLN A 895 -24.55 28.14 -30.86
N ILE A 896 -23.25 27.85 -31.03
CA ILE A 896 -22.34 27.40 -29.98
C ILE A 896 -21.64 28.65 -29.42
N ARG A 897 -21.80 28.92 -28.14
CA ARG A 897 -21.29 30.11 -27.45
C ARG A 897 -20.45 29.75 -26.22
N SER A 898 -19.59 30.69 -25.82
CA SER A 898 -18.75 30.57 -24.63
C SER A 898 -19.14 31.54 -23.54
N GLY A 899 -19.21 31.08 -22.29
CA GLY A 899 -19.35 31.86 -21.07
C GLY A 899 -20.78 32.26 -20.71
N SER A 900 -21.61 32.65 -21.67
CA SER A 900 -23.03 32.99 -21.44
C SER A 900 -23.86 32.85 -22.72
N ALA A 901 -25.20 32.90 -22.59
CA ALA A 901 -26.12 32.90 -23.73
C ALA A 901 -25.94 34.12 -24.67
N THR A 902 -25.38 35.22 -24.18
CA THR A 902 -25.03 36.41 -24.98
C THR A 902 -23.54 36.47 -25.34
N GLY A 903 -22.75 35.47 -24.94
CA GLY A 903 -21.32 35.37 -25.16
C GLY A 903 -20.94 35.17 -26.63
N ALA A 904 -19.63 35.17 -26.92
CA ALA A 904 -19.13 35.07 -28.28
C ALA A 904 -19.60 33.77 -28.98
N VAL A 905 -20.06 33.89 -30.23
CA VAL A 905 -20.40 32.73 -31.08
C VAL A 905 -19.11 32.10 -31.59
N LEU A 906 -18.90 30.84 -31.23
CA LEU A 906 -17.76 30.04 -31.64
C LEU A 906 -18.02 29.31 -32.96
N GLY A 907 -19.28 28.94 -33.21
CA GLY A 907 -19.74 28.27 -34.42
C GLY A 907 -21.26 28.18 -34.45
N SER A 908 -21.81 27.72 -35.58
CA SER A 908 -23.25 27.49 -35.73
C SER A 908 -23.51 26.30 -36.64
N VAL A 909 -24.58 25.58 -36.36
CA VAL A 909 -24.99 24.41 -37.15
C VAL A 909 -26.50 24.42 -37.38
N ALA A 910 -26.90 24.21 -38.63
CA ALA A 910 -28.31 24.09 -38.99
C ALA A 910 -28.82 22.69 -38.67
N VAL A 911 -30.04 22.62 -38.15
CA VAL A 911 -30.78 21.38 -37.90
C VAL A 911 -31.97 21.37 -38.86
N ALA A 912 -32.03 20.36 -39.73
CA ALA A 912 -33.15 20.17 -40.66
C ALA A 912 -34.21 19.24 -40.04
N ASN A 913 -35.40 19.21 -40.65
CA ASN A 913 -36.41 18.19 -40.34
C ASN A 913 -35.82 16.79 -40.56
N THR A 914 -35.90 15.93 -39.54
CA THR A 914 -35.33 14.58 -39.56
C THR A 914 -36.37 13.50 -39.88
N GLY A 915 -37.63 13.89 -40.08
CA GLY A 915 -38.75 12.99 -40.38
C GLY A 915 -39.60 12.62 -39.15
N GLY A 916 -39.25 13.09 -37.94
CA GLY A 916 -40.01 12.85 -36.72
C GLY A 916 -39.17 13.04 -35.45
N TRP A 917 -39.83 13.13 -34.29
CA TRP A 917 -39.18 13.31 -32.99
C TRP A 917 -38.36 12.09 -32.52
N GLU A 918 -38.65 10.92 -33.07
CA GLU A 918 -37.93 9.67 -32.78
C GLU A 918 -36.83 9.34 -33.81
N THR A 919 -36.65 10.20 -34.83
CA THR A 919 -35.69 9.97 -35.91
C THR A 919 -34.49 10.89 -35.72
N PHE A 920 -33.38 10.31 -35.26
CA PHE A 920 -32.17 11.08 -34.94
C PHE A 920 -31.16 11.12 -36.08
N THR A 921 -30.54 12.28 -36.28
CA THR A 921 -29.42 12.48 -37.20
C THR A 921 -28.30 13.26 -36.50
N THR A 922 -27.07 13.15 -36.97
CA THR A 922 -25.95 13.91 -36.41
C THR A 922 -25.68 15.15 -37.25
N VAL A 923 -25.57 16.30 -36.60
CA VAL A 923 -25.13 17.56 -37.19
C VAL A 923 -23.80 17.98 -36.58
N SER A 924 -22.96 18.69 -37.33
CA SER A 924 -21.65 19.13 -36.84
C SER A 924 -21.20 20.47 -37.44
N THR A 925 -20.34 21.19 -36.73
CA THR A 925 -19.70 22.42 -37.21
C THR A 925 -18.29 22.57 -36.64
N THR A 926 -17.45 23.37 -37.31
CA THR A 926 -16.15 23.77 -36.79
C THR A 926 -16.28 24.98 -35.87
N LEU A 927 -15.45 25.03 -34.83
CA LEU A 927 -15.41 26.11 -33.86
C LEU A 927 -14.17 26.98 -34.07
N THR A 928 -14.33 28.28 -33.88
CA THR A 928 -13.25 29.28 -33.95
C THR A 928 -13.29 30.18 -32.72
N GLY A 929 -12.17 30.82 -32.39
CA GLY A 929 -12.09 31.74 -31.25
C GLY A 929 -12.11 31.04 -29.87
N THR A 930 -11.77 29.75 -29.80
CA THR A 930 -11.84 28.91 -28.59
C THR A 930 -10.61 29.02 -27.68
N ALA A 931 -9.79 30.07 -27.84
CA ALA A 931 -8.58 30.25 -27.03
C ALA A 931 -8.89 30.63 -25.57
N SER A 932 -10.04 31.28 -25.30
CA SER A 932 -10.49 31.61 -23.95
C SER A 932 -11.34 30.50 -23.33
N SER A 933 -11.20 30.30 -22.02
CA SER A 933 -12.00 29.33 -21.25
C SER A 933 -13.31 29.93 -20.78
N GLY A 934 -14.41 29.24 -21.07
CA GLY A 934 -15.76 29.56 -20.62
C GLY A 934 -16.69 28.36 -20.80
N ALA A 935 -17.74 28.28 -19.98
CA ALA A 935 -18.76 27.23 -20.07
C ALA A 935 -19.48 27.26 -21.43
N LEU A 936 -19.90 26.09 -21.92
CA LEU A 936 -20.68 25.96 -23.15
C LEU A 936 -22.09 26.53 -22.96
N PHE A 937 -22.51 27.38 -23.89
CA PHE A 937 -23.90 27.79 -24.05
C PHE A 937 -24.37 27.48 -25.47
N LEU A 938 -25.56 26.93 -25.60
CA LEU A 938 -26.27 26.75 -26.86
C LEU A 938 -27.43 27.72 -26.92
N THR A 939 -27.55 28.50 -28.00
CA THR A 939 -28.72 29.35 -28.26
C THR A 939 -29.41 28.90 -29.53
N PHE A 940 -30.73 28.89 -29.52
CA PHE A 940 -31.54 28.30 -30.58
C PHE A 940 -32.31 29.37 -31.34
N THR A 941 -32.22 29.33 -32.67
CA THR A 941 -32.93 30.27 -33.56
C THR A 941 -33.65 29.52 -34.67
N GLY A 942 -34.86 29.94 -35.02
CA GLY A 942 -35.68 29.26 -36.02
C GLY A 942 -37.03 29.92 -36.27
N GLY A 943 -37.93 29.18 -36.92
CA GLY A 943 -39.32 29.60 -37.13
C GLY A 943 -40.17 29.54 -35.85
N ALA A 944 -41.49 29.74 -35.99
CA ALA A 944 -42.42 29.60 -34.86
C ALA A 944 -42.70 28.12 -34.53
N GLY A 945 -42.84 27.80 -33.24
CA GLY A 945 -43.10 26.45 -32.72
C GLY A 945 -41.84 25.67 -32.35
N SER A 946 -42.01 24.42 -31.92
CA SER A 946 -40.90 23.54 -31.51
C SER A 946 -39.95 23.26 -32.68
N LEU A 947 -38.67 23.57 -32.49
CA LEU A 947 -37.66 23.53 -33.53
C LEU A 947 -37.13 22.11 -33.75
N PHE A 948 -36.49 21.54 -32.73
CA PHE A 948 -35.81 20.24 -32.72
C PHE A 948 -35.44 19.86 -31.28
N ASP A 949 -34.99 18.61 -31.09
CA ASP A 949 -34.49 18.07 -29.82
C ASP A 949 -33.02 17.67 -29.96
N ILE A 950 -32.26 17.68 -28.86
CA ILE A 950 -30.85 17.27 -28.80
C ILE A 950 -30.71 16.10 -27.81
N ASP A 951 -30.25 14.95 -28.32
CA ASP A 951 -29.94 13.73 -27.56
C ASP A 951 -28.58 13.85 -26.89
N THR A 952 -27.49 13.86 -27.67
CA THR A 952 -26.12 14.03 -27.15
C THR A 952 -25.41 15.16 -27.86
N LEU A 953 -24.50 15.85 -27.17
CA LEU A 953 -23.56 16.79 -27.79
C LEU A 953 -22.11 16.41 -27.47
N THR A 954 -21.20 16.71 -28.40
CA THR A 954 -19.78 16.35 -28.33
C THR A 954 -18.90 17.51 -28.76
N LEU A 955 -17.90 17.86 -27.94
CA LEU A 955 -16.85 18.83 -28.30
C LEU A 955 -15.51 18.11 -28.43
N THR A 956 -14.80 18.32 -29.54
CA THR A 956 -13.47 17.72 -29.77
C THR A 956 -12.40 18.80 -29.83
N LYS A 957 -11.29 18.62 -29.08
CA LYS A 957 -10.13 19.54 -29.06
C LYS A 957 -9.08 19.24 -30.13
#